data_AF-W0FIS9-F1
#
_entry.id   AF-W0FIS9-F1
#
_cell.length_a   1.000
_cell.length_b   1.000
_cell.length_c   1.000
_cell.angle_alpha   90.00
_cell.angle_beta   90.00
_cell.angle_gamma   90.00
#
_symmetry.space_group_name_H-M   'P 1'
#
loop_
_entity.id
_entity.type
_entity.pdbx_description
1 polymer ?
#
loop_
_entity_poly.entity_id
_entity_poly.type
_entity_poly.pdbx_seq_one_letter_code
_entity_poly.pdbx_strand_id
1 'polypeptide(L)'
;MEFHQFHDMEKRIVTGFLLLCLVIMPFQAPVFAEALLQDQYEDWIWEPSVEKDDSPSTGQVAYWSCVNFGSYPQTEIVSAVFTAVDDYAVQEGDYLADSDLFSALVMAEWDDNQTEIGGTRYLRMSREDAVSSAADNVQHYRWEENTEWHYFRFDPIRWRVIGLEDGAACLLADRLMDCQPYHAEEGPVSWESSTVRSWLNSYPAEENAAGIDYRGRGFLDTAFTTAELEAILRTRVENRPNELYGTDCGKDTEDRVFLLSNDEVFSSDTAARNGFYAGNGFDDPAKRFRSTMYAKCRGSWWSSVNGYMGNSFWFMRTNGYTQESVTYICDFGYIYQRGTISTCEDAGILPAIWIDLDLAQPEPSGTVSSKDILKGAYREDNEEDPRKRELIVNPAVRPDPEEPDGKEVTYSLIRFGHYPQSEIVPDSAEAAAGSIVDRELYGKLEAAGWNTGECELEGQHFIRELSSDGNDGQRARYFVSEPLVWRVLEVRDGTALLLSNAAVECAPFQADLRDVSWENCTLRSWLNGYGAQENASGNDYSGDGESFLDSAFSAEEQDAILETTVRNEANYYFGMDSGSPTKDRIFLPAESELFIYDSSEIHGFSRRDEVADRAKQFQPTGYALRRGVWVETGERGNVFWITRTTGYTHSNVVYVDESGYMYNRGILVTCRDAAIIPALVLDLNSYAYEFAGTCAIGVP
;
A
#
# COMPACT_ATOMS: atom_id res chain seq x y z
N MET A 1 -100.77 7.67 -24.49
CA MET A 1 -101.83 7.61 -23.47
C MET A 1 -101.14 7.28 -22.15
N GLU A 2 -100.59 8.25 -21.44
CA GLU A 2 -101.28 9.17 -20.52
C GLU A 2 -101.64 8.50 -19.18
N PHE A 3 -101.35 9.24 -18.10
CA PHE A 3 -101.82 9.10 -16.70
C PHE A 3 -101.30 7.88 -15.89
N HIS A 4 -100.97 7.93 -14.59
CA HIS A 4 -100.69 8.95 -13.56
C HIS A 4 -100.66 8.21 -12.19
N GLN A 5 -99.95 8.79 -11.20
CA GLN A 5 -100.23 8.75 -9.73
C GLN A 5 -100.14 7.40 -8.96
N PHE A 6 -99.71 7.28 -7.69
CA PHE A 6 -99.44 8.18 -6.55
C PHE A 6 -98.59 7.42 -5.48
N HIS A 7 -97.51 8.00 -4.91
CA HIS A 7 -97.30 8.24 -3.45
C HIS A 7 -95.89 8.75 -3.06
N ASP A 8 -95.87 9.59 -2.02
CA ASP A 8 -94.83 10.44 -1.42
C ASP A 8 -93.60 9.76 -0.78
N MET A 9 -92.42 10.42 -0.75
CA MET A 9 -91.99 11.33 0.35
C MET A 9 -90.53 11.84 0.18
N GLU A 10 -90.42 13.17 -0.01
CA GLU A 10 -89.34 14.17 0.27
C GLU A 10 -87.87 14.13 -0.27
N LYS A 11 -87.63 15.13 -1.17
CA LYS A 11 -86.49 16.09 -1.35
C LYS A 11 -85.15 15.57 -1.96
N ARG A 12 -84.96 15.75 -3.28
CA ARG A 12 -84.27 16.87 -4.01
C ARG A 12 -82.72 16.80 -3.89
N ILE A 13 -81.86 16.74 -4.93
CA ILE A 13 -81.79 17.45 -6.23
C ILE A 13 -80.66 16.84 -7.11
N VAL A 14 -80.92 16.70 -8.42
CA VAL A 14 -80.04 16.91 -9.62
C VAL A 14 -78.74 16.08 -9.83
N THR A 15 -78.84 15.19 -10.83
CA THR A 15 -77.91 14.87 -11.94
C THR A 15 -76.49 14.35 -11.66
N GLY A 16 -76.24 13.11 -12.10
CA GLY A 16 -74.90 12.59 -12.39
C GLY A 16 -74.87 11.08 -12.66
N PHE A 17 -74.61 10.72 -13.93
CA PHE A 17 -73.92 9.51 -14.43
C PHE A 17 -74.07 8.15 -13.71
N LEU A 18 -74.57 7.11 -14.40
CA LEU A 18 -74.04 5.74 -14.31
C LEU A 18 -74.71 4.76 -15.29
N LEU A 19 -73.95 3.69 -15.58
CA LEU A 19 -74.28 2.38 -16.17
C LEU A 19 -74.11 2.19 -17.69
N LEU A 20 -72.93 1.70 -18.05
CA LEU A 20 -72.82 0.57 -18.96
C LEU A 20 -71.83 -0.46 -18.37
N CYS A 21 -72.33 -1.67 -18.07
CA CYS A 21 -71.52 -2.81 -17.66
C CYS A 21 -70.98 -3.54 -18.89
N LEU A 22 -69.66 -3.52 -19.07
CA LEU A 22 -68.90 -4.52 -19.84
C LEU A 22 -67.46 -4.55 -19.30
N VAL A 23 -67.04 -5.77 -18.98
CA VAL A 23 -65.78 -6.23 -18.38
C VAL A 23 -64.54 -5.42 -18.78
N ILE A 24 -63.87 -4.80 -17.79
CA ILE A 24 -62.46 -4.36 -17.87
C ILE A 24 -61.78 -4.88 -16.60
N MET A 25 -60.83 -5.80 -16.77
CA MET A 25 -59.90 -6.22 -15.72
C MET A 25 -59.04 -5.02 -15.32
N PRO A 26 -58.81 -4.72 -14.03
CA PRO A 26 -57.68 -3.89 -13.65
C PRO A 26 -56.41 -4.70 -13.93
N PHE A 27 -55.60 -4.15 -14.82
CA PHE A 27 -54.23 -4.54 -15.07
C PHE A 27 -53.48 -4.52 -13.73
N GLN A 28 -53.31 -5.70 -13.11
CA GLN A 28 -52.29 -5.86 -12.07
C GLN A 28 -50.96 -5.82 -12.82
N ALA A 29 -50.31 -4.66 -12.83
CA ALA A 29 -48.88 -4.61 -13.07
C ALA A 29 -48.20 -5.53 -12.04
N PRO A 30 -47.18 -6.29 -12.44
CA PRO A 30 -46.90 -7.55 -11.79
C PRO A 30 -46.06 -7.33 -10.52
N VAL A 31 -46.52 -7.93 -9.42
CA VAL A 31 -45.74 -8.26 -8.21
C VAL A 31 -44.51 -9.14 -8.54
N PHE A 32 -44.32 -9.53 -9.80
CA PHE A 32 -43.14 -10.26 -10.27
C PHE A 32 -41.92 -9.39 -10.57
N ALA A 33 -42.05 -8.07 -10.79
CA ALA A 33 -40.88 -7.22 -11.04
C ALA A 33 -40.09 -6.93 -9.75
N GLU A 34 -40.78 -6.55 -8.66
CA GLU A 34 -40.17 -6.35 -7.34
C GLU A 34 -39.51 -7.64 -6.80
N ALA A 35 -40.14 -8.81 -7.01
CA ALA A 35 -39.59 -10.08 -6.56
C ALA A 35 -38.39 -10.59 -7.39
N LEU A 36 -38.27 -10.20 -8.66
CA LEU A 36 -37.11 -10.53 -9.50
C LEU A 36 -35.91 -9.61 -9.27
N LEU A 37 -36.16 -8.39 -8.77
CA LEU A 37 -35.12 -7.39 -8.47
C LEU A 37 -34.37 -7.70 -7.18
N GLN A 38 -35.07 -8.21 -6.16
CA GLN A 38 -34.43 -8.72 -4.94
C GLN A 38 -33.44 -9.86 -5.28
N ASP A 39 -33.81 -10.79 -6.16
CA ASP A 39 -32.97 -11.95 -6.53
C ASP A 39 -31.66 -11.58 -7.28
N GLN A 40 -31.53 -10.40 -7.91
CA GLN A 40 -30.33 -10.05 -8.71
C GLN A 40 -29.17 -9.49 -7.87
N TYR A 41 -29.47 -8.85 -6.74
CA TYR A 41 -28.48 -8.16 -5.90
C TYR A 41 -28.36 -8.73 -4.47
N GLU A 42 -29.28 -9.60 -4.04
CA GLU A 42 -29.33 -10.18 -2.69
C GLU A 42 -28.02 -10.86 -2.22
N ASP A 43 -27.21 -11.34 -3.15
CA ASP A 43 -25.97 -12.05 -2.82
C ASP A 43 -24.79 -11.11 -2.43
N TRP A 44 -24.83 -9.81 -2.74
CA TRP A 44 -23.65 -8.94 -2.54
C TRP A 44 -23.91 -7.44 -2.29
N ILE A 45 -25.14 -6.93 -2.45
CA ILE A 45 -25.56 -5.60 -1.97
C ILE A 45 -26.54 -5.79 -0.81
N TRP A 46 -26.22 -5.26 0.36
CA TRP A 46 -27.06 -5.41 1.55
C TRP A 46 -26.94 -4.22 2.51
N GLU A 47 -27.97 -4.03 3.35
CA GLU A 47 -28.00 -2.96 4.36
C GLU A 47 -27.00 -3.19 5.49
N PRO A 48 -26.40 -2.13 6.07
CA PRO A 48 -25.42 -2.28 7.15
C PRO A 48 -25.90 -3.21 8.26
N SER A 49 -25.02 -4.12 8.68
CA SER A 49 -25.28 -5.01 9.81
C SER A 49 -24.38 -4.63 10.98
N VAL A 50 -24.91 -4.73 12.20
CA VAL A 50 -24.21 -4.38 13.44
C VAL A 50 -24.28 -5.56 14.39
N GLU A 51 -23.12 -6.00 14.84
CA GLU A 51 -22.97 -7.07 15.82
C GLU A 51 -22.39 -6.51 17.12
N LYS A 52 -22.72 -7.17 18.23
CA LYS A 52 -22.12 -6.83 19.53
C LYS A 52 -20.71 -7.43 19.59
N ASP A 53 -19.72 -6.58 19.78
CA ASP A 53 -18.32 -6.95 20.00
C ASP A 53 -17.72 -5.95 20.98
N ASP A 54 -17.13 -6.43 22.06
CA ASP A 54 -16.56 -5.56 23.10
C ASP A 54 -15.13 -5.09 22.76
N SER A 55 -14.58 -5.44 21.58
CA SER A 55 -13.24 -5.00 21.15
C SER A 55 -13.17 -3.50 20.85
N PRO A 56 -14.14 -2.86 20.17
CA PRO A 56 -14.16 -1.41 20.00
C PRO A 56 -14.79 -0.73 21.22
N SER A 57 -14.40 0.52 21.49
CA SER A 57 -14.94 1.29 22.63
C SER A 57 -16.46 1.49 22.60
N THR A 58 -17.06 1.37 21.41
CA THR A 58 -18.50 1.46 21.14
C THR A 58 -19.27 0.19 21.52
N GLY A 59 -18.60 -0.94 21.75
CA GLY A 59 -19.25 -2.23 22.04
C GLY A 59 -19.98 -2.85 20.85
N GLN A 60 -19.68 -2.38 19.63
CA GLN A 60 -20.28 -2.90 18.39
C GLN A 60 -19.29 -2.88 17.22
N VAL A 61 -19.45 -3.83 16.31
CA VAL A 61 -18.81 -3.84 15.00
C VAL A 61 -19.89 -3.76 13.93
N ALA A 62 -19.77 -2.77 13.06
CA ALA A 62 -20.58 -2.65 11.86
C ALA A 62 -19.87 -3.20 10.62
N TYR A 63 -20.65 -3.72 9.68
CA TYR A 63 -20.23 -4.26 8.40
C TYR A 63 -21.05 -3.60 7.28
N TRP A 64 -20.41 -3.37 6.12
CA TRP A 64 -21.03 -2.82 4.92
C TRP A 64 -20.63 -3.65 3.69
N SER A 65 -21.56 -3.90 2.77
CA SER A 65 -21.23 -4.25 1.40
C SER A 65 -20.68 -3.02 0.65
N CYS A 66 -19.74 -3.25 -0.24
CA CYS A 66 -19.12 -2.20 -1.03
C CYS A 66 -19.34 -2.41 -2.54
N VAL A 67 -19.49 -1.29 -3.24
CA VAL A 67 -19.68 -1.27 -4.70
C VAL A 67 -18.77 -0.22 -5.35
N ASN A 68 -18.45 -0.39 -6.63
CA ASN A 68 -17.79 0.63 -7.44
C ASN A 68 -18.83 1.31 -8.35
N PHE A 69 -18.80 2.64 -8.41
CA PHE A 69 -19.68 3.45 -9.26
C PHE A 69 -19.09 4.84 -9.48
N GLY A 70 -19.01 5.31 -10.73
CA GLY A 70 -18.25 6.53 -11.08
C GLY A 70 -16.73 6.36 -10.92
N SER A 71 -15.98 7.39 -11.28
CA SER A 71 -14.51 7.42 -11.18
C SER A 71 -14.02 8.81 -10.80
N TYR A 72 -12.99 8.91 -9.95
CA TYR A 72 -12.43 10.19 -9.51
C TYR A 72 -10.89 10.11 -9.46
N PRO A 73 -10.16 11.23 -9.55
CA PRO A 73 -8.71 11.23 -9.35
C PRO A 73 -8.35 10.64 -7.97
N GLN A 74 -7.53 9.60 -7.95
CA GLN A 74 -7.19 8.89 -6.71
C GLN A 74 -5.72 8.47 -6.66
N THR A 75 -5.24 7.68 -7.64
CA THR A 75 -3.84 7.20 -7.71
C THR A 75 -2.92 8.25 -8.31
N GLU A 76 -1.84 8.61 -7.64
CA GLU A 76 -0.79 9.45 -8.23
C GLU A 76 0.19 8.65 -9.10
N ILE A 77 0.47 9.12 -10.32
CA ILE A 77 1.49 8.53 -11.19
C ILE A 77 2.81 9.24 -10.96
N VAL A 78 3.85 8.46 -10.63
CA VAL A 78 5.18 8.98 -10.28
C VAL A 78 6.27 8.31 -11.11
N SER A 79 7.37 9.03 -11.34
CA SER A 79 8.48 8.52 -12.15
C SER A 79 9.39 7.55 -11.39
N ALA A 80 9.47 7.66 -10.06
CA ALA A 80 10.33 6.86 -9.19
C ALA A 80 9.80 6.86 -7.74
N VAL A 81 10.69 6.76 -6.74
CA VAL A 81 10.36 6.69 -5.30
C VAL A 81 9.41 7.82 -4.90
N PHE A 82 8.32 7.46 -4.22
CA PHE A 82 7.31 8.38 -3.72
C PHE A 82 7.56 8.73 -2.25
N THR A 83 7.75 10.01 -1.93
CA THR A 83 8.07 10.48 -0.56
C THR A 83 7.19 11.63 -0.09
N ALA A 84 6.16 12.00 -0.87
CA ALA A 84 5.34 13.17 -0.59
C ALA A 84 4.41 13.02 0.62
N VAL A 85 4.15 11.78 1.05
CA VAL A 85 3.30 11.43 2.20
C VAL A 85 4.05 10.45 3.11
N ASP A 86 3.80 10.50 4.41
CA ASP A 86 4.42 9.55 5.36
C ASP A 86 3.98 8.11 5.06
N ASP A 87 4.89 7.14 5.17
CA ASP A 87 4.63 5.74 4.80
C ASP A 87 3.40 5.15 5.50
N TYR A 88 3.17 5.50 6.77
CA TYR A 88 2.01 5.03 7.54
C TYR A 88 0.66 5.57 7.03
N ALA A 89 0.69 6.69 6.31
CA ALA A 89 -0.49 7.33 5.76
C ALA A 89 -0.79 6.87 4.33
N VAL A 90 0.17 6.25 3.63
CA VAL A 90 -0.02 5.68 2.29
C VAL A 90 -0.88 4.43 2.34
N GLN A 91 -1.80 4.29 1.39
CA GLN A 91 -2.63 3.09 1.21
C GLN A 91 -2.34 2.41 -0.14
N GLU A 92 -2.74 1.14 -0.24
CA GLU A 92 -2.71 0.41 -1.51
C GLU A 92 -3.47 1.20 -2.59
N GLY A 93 -2.84 1.39 -3.75
CA GLY A 93 -3.39 2.17 -4.85
C GLY A 93 -3.28 3.69 -4.69
N ASP A 94 -2.60 4.23 -3.67
CA ASP A 94 -2.42 5.67 -3.56
C ASP A 94 -1.47 6.26 -4.61
N TYR A 95 -0.48 5.49 -5.05
CA TYR A 95 0.42 5.88 -6.12
C TYR A 95 0.84 4.67 -6.97
N LEU A 96 1.30 4.96 -8.18
CA LEU A 96 1.86 4.01 -9.13
C LEU A 96 3.18 4.55 -9.66
N ALA A 97 4.29 3.87 -9.36
CA ALA A 97 5.59 4.18 -9.92
C ALA A 97 5.73 3.53 -11.31
N ASP A 98 5.54 4.34 -12.35
CA ASP A 98 5.60 3.94 -13.76
C ASP A 98 6.26 5.06 -14.57
N SER A 99 7.57 4.93 -14.79
CA SER A 99 8.38 5.96 -15.46
C SER A 99 7.95 6.20 -16.91
N ASP A 100 7.45 5.18 -17.60
CA ASP A 100 7.01 5.28 -18.99
C ASP A 100 5.68 6.01 -19.10
N LEU A 101 4.71 5.64 -18.25
CA LEU A 101 3.42 6.33 -18.17
C LEU A 101 3.60 7.78 -17.70
N PHE A 102 4.46 8.01 -16.69
CA PHE A 102 4.79 9.36 -16.24
C PHE A 102 5.35 10.22 -17.38
N SER A 103 6.30 9.66 -18.15
CA SER A 103 6.88 10.36 -19.31
C SER A 103 5.84 10.64 -20.40
N ALA A 104 4.91 9.70 -20.62
CA ALA A 104 3.80 9.90 -21.56
C ALA A 104 2.86 11.03 -21.10
N LEU A 105 2.57 11.13 -19.81
CA LEU A 105 1.73 12.18 -19.22
C LEU A 105 2.38 13.57 -19.29
N VAL A 106 3.69 13.65 -19.05
CA VAL A 106 4.47 14.88 -19.22
C VAL A 106 4.39 15.41 -20.66
N MET A 107 4.36 14.51 -21.65
CA MET A 107 4.32 14.85 -23.07
C MET A 107 2.90 14.90 -23.66
N ALA A 108 1.87 14.62 -22.87
CA ALA A 108 0.49 14.57 -23.34
C ALA A 108 -0.07 15.96 -23.67
N GLU A 109 -1.09 15.98 -24.54
CA GLU A 109 -1.94 17.16 -24.71
C GLU A 109 -3.03 17.14 -23.63
N TRP A 110 -3.26 18.30 -23.02
CA TRP A 110 -4.17 18.47 -21.88
C TRP A 110 -5.28 19.45 -22.24
N ASP A 111 -6.52 19.09 -21.92
CA ASP A 111 -7.70 19.95 -22.03
C ASP A 111 -8.30 20.13 -20.63
N ASP A 112 -8.35 21.37 -20.15
CA ASP A 112 -8.76 21.72 -18.77
C ASP A 112 -8.11 20.82 -17.69
N ASN A 113 -6.78 20.64 -17.80
CA ASN A 113 -5.97 19.77 -16.93
C ASN A 113 -6.37 18.29 -16.92
N GLN A 114 -7.18 17.82 -17.87
CA GLN A 114 -7.50 16.42 -18.07
C GLN A 114 -6.94 15.90 -19.41
N THR A 115 -6.65 14.61 -19.44
CA THR A 115 -6.24 13.89 -20.67
C THR A 115 -6.69 12.43 -20.59
N GLU A 116 -6.59 11.72 -21.72
CA GLU A 116 -6.89 10.29 -21.79
C GLU A 116 -5.75 9.55 -22.52
N ILE A 117 -5.21 8.52 -21.88
CA ILE A 117 -4.17 7.65 -22.46
C ILE A 117 -4.65 6.20 -22.33
N GLY A 118 -4.75 5.49 -23.46
CA GLY A 118 -5.14 4.09 -23.47
C GLY A 118 -6.55 3.82 -22.91
N GLY A 119 -7.49 4.77 -23.06
CA GLY A 119 -8.84 4.67 -22.51
C GLY A 119 -8.96 4.98 -21.01
N THR A 120 -7.87 5.40 -20.37
CA THR A 120 -7.85 5.80 -18.95
C THR A 120 -7.73 7.31 -18.84
N ARG A 121 -8.59 7.93 -18.03
CA ARG A 121 -8.56 9.37 -17.75
C ARG A 121 -7.49 9.71 -16.73
N TYR A 122 -6.85 10.86 -16.91
CA TYR A 122 -5.88 11.42 -15.98
C TYR A 122 -6.17 12.90 -15.75
N LEU A 123 -5.88 13.37 -14.55
CA LEU A 123 -5.89 14.78 -14.15
C LEU A 123 -4.45 15.19 -13.83
N ARG A 124 -4.00 16.36 -14.29
CA ARG A 124 -2.80 16.98 -13.74
C ARG A 124 -3.17 18.09 -12.76
N MET A 125 -2.32 18.30 -11.77
CA MET A 125 -2.52 19.29 -10.73
C MET A 125 -1.22 19.99 -10.40
N SER A 126 -1.25 21.30 -10.35
CA SER A 126 -0.16 22.14 -9.87
C SER A 126 -0.38 22.51 -8.40
N ARG A 127 0.64 23.08 -7.78
CA ARG A 127 0.55 23.58 -6.39
C ARG A 127 -0.52 24.67 -6.22
N GLU A 128 -0.82 25.43 -7.27
CA GLU A 128 -1.83 26.49 -7.26
C GLU A 128 -3.26 25.95 -7.30
N ASP A 129 -3.45 24.70 -7.73
CA ASP A 129 -4.75 24.02 -7.75
C ASP A 129 -5.09 23.40 -6.39
N ALA A 130 -4.13 23.28 -5.47
CA ALA A 130 -4.35 22.81 -4.12
C ALA A 130 -5.15 23.82 -3.29
N VAL A 131 -6.06 23.34 -2.45
CA VAL A 131 -6.78 24.17 -1.49
C VAL A 131 -5.83 24.69 -0.42
N SER A 132 -4.92 23.83 0.04
CA SER A 132 -3.82 24.20 0.92
C SER A 132 -2.53 23.53 0.49
N SER A 133 -1.44 24.28 0.39
CA SER A 133 -0.12 23.79 -0.04
C SER A 133 1.04 24.29 0.84
N ALA A 134 0.79 24.50 2.13
CA ALA A 134 1.80 24.99 3.07
C ALA A 134 3.01 24.03 3.16
N ALA A 135 4.23 24.57 2.98
CA ALA A 135 5.47 23.78 2.87
C ALA A 135 5.99 23.22 4.21
N ASP A 136 5.49 23.71 5.34
CA ASP A 136 5.98 23.43 6.69
C ASP A 136 5.04 22.56 7.53
N ASN A 137 3.87 22.20 7.00
CA ASN A 137 2.90 21.41 7.73
C ASN A 137 3.27 19.92 7.72
N VAL A 138 3.82 19.47 8.85
CA VAL A 138 3.81 18.04 9.23
C VAL A 138 2.36 17.53 9.08
N GLN A 139 2.19 16.32 8.54
CA GLN A 139 0.88 15.72 8.24
C GLN A 139 0.07 16.33 7.08
N HIS A 140 0.75 16.98 6.13
CA HIS A 140 0.18 17.41 4.86
C HIS A 140 1.10 17.02 3.71
N TYR A 141 0.57 17.02 2.48
CA TYR A 141 1.30 16.61 1.29
C TYR A 141 2.52 17.50 1.05
N ARG A 142 3.69 16.87 0.91
CA ARG A 142 4.97 17.56 0.73
C ARG A 142 5.20 17.90 -0.73
N TRP A 143 4.80 19.12 -1.11
CA TRP A 143 5.06 19.69 -2.42
C TRP A 143 6.55 19.98 -2.63
N GLU A 144 7.13 19.44 -3.71
CA GLU A 144 8.52 19.74 -4.11
C GLU A 144 8.63 21.15 -4.73
N GLU A 145 9.71 21.89 -4.44
CA GLU A 145 9.86 23.28 -4.90
C GLU A 145 9.88 23.46 -6.43
N ASN A 146 10.27 22.42 -7.18
CA ASN A 146 10.52 22.50 -8.63
C ASN A 146 9.53 21.67 -9.48
N THR A 147 8.54 21.03 -8.86
CA THR A 147 7.59 20.17 -9.59
C THR A 147 6.39 20.99 -10.07
N GLU A 148 6.25 21.12 -11.39
CA GLU A 148 5.19 21.92 -12.02
C GLU A 148 3.84 21.21 -11.97
N TRP A 149 3.83 19.88 -12.17
CA TRP A 149 2.62 19.08 -12.28
C TRP A 149 2.77 17.72 -11.59
N HIS A 150 1.76 17.34 -10.82
CA HIS A 150 1.49 15.98 -10.36
C HIS A 150 0.35 15.37 -11.20
N TYR A 151 0.37 14.07 -11.45
CA TYR A 151 -0.58 13.41 -12.34
C TYR A 151 -1.37 12.35 -11.58
N PHE A 152 -2.69 12.36 -11.72
CA PHE A 152 -3.59 11.47 -11.03
C PHE A 152 -4.42 10.67 -12.01
N ARG A 153 -4.42 9.34 -11.85
CA ARG A 153 -5.34 8.45 -12.57
C ARG A 153 -6.72 8.55 -11.96
N PHE A 154 -7.74 8.53 -12.82
CA PHE A 154 -9.11 8.33 -12.37
C PHE A 154 -9.32 6.84 -12.08
N ASP A 155 -9.58 6.51 -10.82
CA ASP A 155 -9.94 5.15 -10.40
C ASP A 155 -11.43 5.09 -10.05
N PRO A 156 -12.06 3.90 -10.16
CA PRO A 156 -13.44 3.72 -9.70
C PRO A 156 -13.62 4.17 -8.25
N ILE A 157 -14.71 4.88 -7.97
CA ILE A 157 -15.02 5.28 -6.60
C ILE A 157 -15.64 4.08 -5.90
N ARG A 158 -15.01 3.65 -4.79
CA ARG A 158 -15.57 2.63 -3.91
C ARG A 158 -16.53 3.28 -2.92
N TRP A 159 -17.71 2.69 -2.78
CA TRP A 159 -18.78 3.16 -1.91
C TRP A 159 -19.20 2.09 -0.91
N ARG A 160 -19.53 2.47 0.32
CA ARG A 160 -20.26 1.68 1.31
C ARG A 160 -21.76 1.83 1.08
N VAL A 161 -22.49 0.73 1.05
CA VAL A 161 -23.96 0.75 1.05
C VAL A 161 -24.43 1.03 2.47
N ILE A 162 -25.03 2.20 2.70
CA ILE A 162 -25.50 2.63 4.03
C ILE A 162 -27.03 2.56 4.19
N GLY A 163 -27.78 2.27 3.12
CA GLY A 163 -29.22 2.03 3.18
C GLY A 163 -29.79 1.54 1.85
N LEU A 164 -30.91 0.82 1.91
CA LEU A 164 -31.65 0.35 0.74
C LEU A 164 -33.13 0.76 0.86
N GLU A 165 -33.69 1.37 -0.16
CA GLU A 165 -35.10 1.76 -0.17
C GLU A 165 -35.64 1.72 -1.61
N ASP A 166 -36.77 1.03 -1.81
CA ASP A 166 -37.53 1.02 -3.07
C ASP A 166 -36.69 0.80 -4.36
N GLY A 167 -35.74 -0.14 -4.33
CA GLY A 167 -34.87 -0.45 -5.48
C GLY A 167 -33.69 0.51 -5.68
N ALA A 168 -33.49 1.44 -4.73
CA ALA A 168 -32.36 2.36 -4.69
C ALA A 168 -31.41 2.03 -3.54
N ALA A 169 -30.15 2.45 -3.69
CA ALA A 169 -29.12 2.33 -2.66
C ALA A 169 -28.57 3.70 -2.26
N CYS A 170 -28.47 3.93 -0.95
CA CYS A 170 -27.73 5.04 -0.38
C CYS A 170 -26.27 4.62 -0.21
N LEU A 171 -25.38 5.38 -0.84
CA LEU A 171 -23.96 5.11 -0.92
C LEU A 171 -23.18 6.21 -0.20
N LEU A 172 -22.19 5.82 0.61
CA LEU A 172 -21.21 6.71 1.24
C LEU A 172 -19.82 6.36 0.71
N ALA A 173 -19.03 7.34 0.25
CA ALA A 173 -17.69 7.05 -0.25
C ALA A 173 -16.86 6.32 0.82
N ASP A 174 -16.06 5.33 0.43
CA ASP A 174 -15.25 4.54 1.37
C ASP A 174 -13.95 5.27 1.79
N ARG A 175 -13.61 6.36 1.09
CA ARG A 175 -12.48 7.24 1.36
C ARG A 175 -12.89 8.70 1.17
N LEU A 176 -12.12 9.62 1.74
CA LEU A 176 -12.33 11.06 1.51
C LEU A 176 -11.82 11.40 0.11
N MET A 177 -12.72 11.81 -0.78
CA MET A 177 -12.45 11.91 -2.22
C MET A 177 -11.64 13.16 -2.58
N ASP A 178 -11.83 14.25 -1.84
CA ASP A 178 -11.19 15.53 -2.08
C ASP A 178 -11.10 16.35 -0.77
N CYS A 179 -10.43 17.51 -0.83
CA CYS A 179 -10.32 18.51 0.22
C CYS A 179 -10.93 19.83 -0.27
N GLN A 180 -11.87 20.40 0.50
CA GLN A 180 -12.53 21.68 0.21
C GLN A 180 -12.98 22.35 1.52
N PRO A 181 -12.91 23.71 1.63
CA PRO A 181 -13.58 24.39 2.72
C PRO A 181 -15.09 24.25 2.59
N TYR A 182 -15.79 24.20 3.72
CA TYR A 182 -17.26 24.20 3.72
C TYR A 182 -17.80 25.45 3.02
N HIS A 183 -17.14 26.58 3.27
CA HIS A 183 -17.39 27.83 2.56
C HIS A 183 -16.10 28.56 2.21
N ALA A 184 -15.99 29.03 0.96
CA ALA A 184 -14.80 29.71 0.44
C ALA A 184 -14.60 31.13 1.00
N GLU A 185 -15.62 31.72 1.64
CA GLU A 185 -15.55 33.06 2.23
C GLU A 185 -15.77 33.02 3.74
N GLU A 186 -15.21 34.01 4.44
CA GLU A 186 -15.51 34.24 5.85
C GLU A 186 -16.94 34.76 6.03
N GLY A 187 -17.63 34.26 7.05
CA GLY A 187 -18.95 34.74 7.44
C GLY A 187 -19.99 33.63 7.58
N PRO A 188 -21.20 34.00 8.02
CA PRO A 188 -22.26 33.04 8.28
C PRO A 188 -22.77 32.41 6.98
N VAL A 189 -22.79 31.08 6.94
CA VAL A 189 -23.28 30.28 5.82
C VAL A 189 -24.02 29.06 6.32
N SER A 190 -24.99 28.59 5.53
CA SER A 190 -25.75 27.37 5.79
C SER A 190 -25.53 26.37 4.66
N TRP A 191 -25.96 25.11 4.82
CA TRP A 191 -25.82 24.11 3.77
C TRP A 191 -26.41 24.58 2.44
N GLU A 192 -27.63 25.15 2.48
CA GLU A 192 -28.41 25.64 1.32
C GLU A 192 -27.56 26.52 0.38
N SER A 193 -26.71 27.40 0.94
CA SER A 193 -25.93 28.39 0.20
C SER A 193 -24.42 28.19 0.26
N SER A 194 -23.96 27.04 0.76
CA SER A 194 -22.54 26.74 0.93
C SER A 194 -21.85 26.48 -0.41
N THR A 195 -20.55 26.80 -0.49
CA THR A 195 -19.77 26.53 -1.71
C THR A 195 -19.46 25.05 -1.85
N VAL A 196 -19.28 24.31 -0.74
CA VAL A 196 -19.09 22.85 -0.80
C VAL A 196 -20.31 22.14 -1.40
N ARG A 197 -21.54 22.55 -1.07
CA ARG A 197 -22.77 22.00 -1.69
C ARG A 197 -22.80 22.27 -3.19
N SER A 198 -22.47 23.50 -3.60
CA SER A 198 -22.43 23.87 -5.02
C SER A 198 -21.32 23.16 -5.79
N TRP A 199 -20.16 22.98 -5.19
CA TRP A 199 -19.07 22.18 -5.75
C TRP A 199 -19.46 20.71 -5.89
N LEU A 200 -20.08 20.11 -4.87
CA LEU A 200 -20.53 18.71 -4.90
C LEU A 200 -21.53 18.45 -6.04
N ASN A 201 -22.44 19.39 -6.30
CA ASN A 201 -23.53 19.25 -7.27
C ASN A 201 -23.30 19.99 -8.59
N SER A 202 -22.12 20.58 -8.80
CA SER A 202 -21.78 21.38 -9.99
C SER A 202 -22.76 22.53 -10.26
N TYR A 203 -23.22 23.21 -9.21
CA TYR A 203 -24.19 24.30 -9.32
C TYR A 203 -23.59 25.62 -9.83
N PRO A 204 -24.41 26.48 -10.47
CA PRO A 204 -23.97 27.79 -10.92
C PRO A 204 -23.79 28.78 -9.75
N ALA A 205 -23.19 29.93 -10.06
CA ALA A 205 -22.84 30.98 -9.11
C ALA A 205 -24.00 31.44 -8.21
N GLU A 206 -25.22 31.50 -8.73
CA GLU A 206 -26.41 31.94 -8.00
C GLU A 206 -26.87 31.00 -6.87
N GLU A 207 -26.37 29.77 -6.82
CA GLU A 207 -26.75 28.76 -5.83
C GLU A 207 -25.83 28.77 -4.58
N ASN A 208 -24.80 29.62 -4.54
CA ASN A 208 -23.96 29.79 -3.36
C ASN A 208 -23.69 31.26 -3.00
N ALA A 209 -23.41 31.49 -1.73
CA ALA A 209 -23.21 32.81 -1.18
C ALA A 209 -21.95 33.52 -1.71
N ALA A 210 -20.94 32.78 -2.19
CA ALA A 210 -19.70 33.32 -2.73
C ALA A 210 -19.77 33.63 -4.23
N GLY A 211 -20.86 33.30 -4.91
CA GLY A 211 -21.01 33.56 -6.35
C GLY A 211 -20.05 32.77 -7.25
N ILE A 212 -19.61 31.59 -6.84
CA ILE A 212 -18.68 30.74 -7.59
C ILE A 212 -19.44 29.77 -8.50
N ASP A 213 -19.13 29.75 -9.80
CA ASP A 213 -19.72 28.80 -10.76
C ASP A 213 -18.91 27.49 -10.78
N TYR A 214 -19.57 26.38 -10.42
CA TYR A 214 -18.94 25.05 -10.39
C TYR A 214 -19.36 24.15 -11.56
N ARG A 215 -20.13 24.64 -12.54
CA ARG A 215 -20.51 23.84 -13.70
C ARG A 215 -19.27 23.41 -14.50
N GLY A 216 -19.20 22.14 -14.86
CA GLY A 216 -18.10 21.52 -15.60
C GLY A 216 -16.86 21.17 -14.76
N ARG A 217 -16.80 21.58 -13.49
CA ARG A 217 -15.62 21.45 -12.61
C ARG A 217 -15.95 21.00 -11.19
N GLY A 218 -17.23 20.80 -10.89
CA GLY A 218 -17.71 20.25 -9.63
C GLY A 218 -17.49 18.75 -9.54
N PHE A 219 -17.65 18.18 -8.34
CA PHE A 219 -17.50 16.74 -8.10
C PHE A 219 -18.42 15.93 -9.02
N LEU A 220 -19.72 16.28 -9.08
CA LEU A 220 -20.71 15.55 -9.89
C LEU A 220 -20.34 15.47 -11.38
N ASP A 221 -19.85 16.57 -11.97
CA ASP A 221 -19.51 16.62 -13.40
C ASP A 221 -18.17 15.91 -13.69
N THR A 222 -17.29 15.84 -12.68
CA THR A 222 -15.97 15.21 -12.80
C THR A 222 -16.06 13.70 -12.62
N ALA A 223 -16.89 13.26 -11.66
CA ALA A 223 -16.94 11.90 -11.15
C ALA A 223 -17.78 10.93 -11.99
N PHE A 224 -18.81 11.45 -12.68
CA PHE A 224 -19.82 10.61 -13.32
C PHE A 224 -20.01 10.98 -14.78
N THR A 225 -20.15 9.95 -15.61
CA THR A 225 -20.55 10.08 -17.00
C THR A 225 -22.01 10.49 -17.12
N THR A 226 -22.42 10.96 -18.31
CA THR A 226 -23.83 11.30 -18.57
C THR A 226 -24.78 10.13 -18.30
N ALA A 227 -24.38 8.89 -18.58
CA ALA A 227 -25.20 7.71 -18.30
C ALA A 227 -25.33 7.45 -16.80
N GLU A 228 -24.23 7.52 -16.04
CA GLU A 228 -24.26 7.35 -14.58
C GLU A 228 -25.07 8.46 -13.89
N LEU A 229 -25.01 9.69 -14.41
CA LEU A 229 -25.81 10.83 -13.92
C LEU A 229 -27.33 10.63 -14.05
N GLU A 230 -27.79 9.72 -14.91
CA GLU A 230 -29.21 9.35 -15.01
C GLU A 230 -29.64 8.45 -13.85
N ALA A 231 -28.72 7.66 -13.30
CA ALA A 231 -28.98 6.76 -12.18
C ALA A 231 -28.91 7.45 -10.81
N ILE A 232 -28.21 8.60 -10.70
CA ILE A 232 -28.11 9.35 -9.44
C ILE A 232 -29.41 10.11 -9.17
N LEU A 233 -30.06 9.75 -8.07
CA LEU A 233 -31.35 10.28 -7.66
C LEU A 233 -31.22 11.68 -7.05
N ARG A 234 -32.17 12.54 -7.40
CA ARG A 234 -32.35 13.82 -6.71
C ARG A 234 -33.09 13.54 -5.40
N THR A 235 -32.43 13.84 -4.29
CA THR A 235 -32.88 13.41 -2.96
C THR A 235 -33.17 14.62 -2.09
N ARG A 236 -34.28 14.57 -1.35
CA ARG A 236 -34.57 15.55 -0.33
C ARG A 236 -33.60 15.40 0.84
N VAL A 237 -32.85 16.45 1.10
CA VAL A 237 -31.86 16.51 2.18
C VAL A 237 -32.39 17.43 3.29
N GLU A 238 -32.69 16.86 4.45
CA GLU A 238 -33.17 17.63 5.61
C GLU A 238 -32.01 18.37 6.31
N ASN A 239 -32.21 19.67 6.58
CA ASN A 239 -31.21 20.55 7.19
C ASN A 239 -31.67 21.01 8.58
N ARG A 240 -31.77 20.05 9.49
CA ARG A 240 -32.21 20.31 10.87
C ARG A 240 -31.20 21.16 11.64
N PRO A 241 -31.65 22.03 12.56
CA PRO A 241 -30.75 22.79 13.42
C PRO A 241 -29.84 21.88 14.24
N ASN A 242 -28.65 22.38 14.57
CA ASN A 242 -27.72 21.67 15.47
C ASN A 242 -28.41 21.38 16.82
N GLU A 243 -28.46 20.11 17.24
CA GLU A 243 -29.19 19.70 18.45
C GLU A 243 -28.68 20.37 19.73
N LEU A 244 -27.36 20.56 19.85
CA LEU A 244 -26.74 21.12 21.06
C LEU A 244 -26.86 22.65 21.13
N TYR A 245 -26.78 23.34 19.99
CA TYR A 245 -26.71 24.81 19.95
C TYR A 245 -27.94 25.50 19.36
N GLY A 246 -28.83 24.75 18.70
CA GLY A 246 -29.99 25.28 18.00
C GLY A 246 -29.65 26.12 16.77
N THR A 247 -28.41 26.04 16.27
CA THR A 247 -27.93 26.80 15.11
C THR A 247 -28.71 26.41 13.86
N ASP A 248 -29.30 27.39 13.19
CA ASP A 248 -30.03 27.20 11.93
C ASP A 248 -29.08 26.75 10.81
N CYS A 249 -29.44 25.64 10.16
CA CYS A 249 -28.65 25.00 9.10
C CYS A 249 -29.22 25.27 7.69
N GLY A 250 -30.18 26.20 7.57
CA GLY A 250 -30.79 26.59 6.31
C GLY A 250 -32.02 25.74 5.98
N LYS A 251 -32.64 25.98 4.83
CA LYS A 251 -33.80 25.19 4.40
C LYS A 251 -33.39 23.82 3.90
N ASP A 252 -34.30 22.86 3.96
CA ASP A 252 -34.16 21.58 3.27
C ASP A 252 -33.87 21.80 1.78
N THR A 253 -33.03 20.93 1.22
CA THR A 253 -32.57 21.00 -0.16
C THR A 253 -32.96 19.75 -0.94
N GLU A 254 -32.71 19.78 -2.26
CA GLU A 254 -32.92 18.67 -3.18
C GLU A 254 -31.62 18.48 -3.97
N ASP A 255 -30.79 17.55 -3.50
CA ASP A 255 -29.40 17.39 -3.94
C ASP A 255 -29.17 16.00 -4.53
N ARG A 256 -28.20 15.87 -5.44
CA ARG A 256 -27.76 14.58 -5.97
C ARG A 256 -26.61 14.00 -5.16
N VAL A 257 -25.71 14.88 -4.73
CA VAL A 257 -24.57 14.56 -3.86
C VAL A 257 -24.67 15.43 -2.62
N PHE A 258 -24.52 14.82 -1.46
CA PHE A 258 -24.64 15.51 -0.17
C PHE A 258 -23.59 15.01 0.83
N LEU A 259 -23.38 15.76 1.91
CA LEU A 259 -22.65 15.28 3.10
C LEU A 259 -23.68 14.83 4.13
N LEU A 260 -23.36 13.80 4.92
CA LEU A 260 -24.24 13.37 6.02
C LEU A 260 -24.41 14.50 7.07
N SER A 261 -25.57 14.52 7.71
CA SER A 261 -25.88 15.38 8.85
C SER A 261 -25.49 14.73 10.17
N ASN A 262 -25.51 15.53 11.22
CA ASN A 262 -25.43 15.06 12.60
C ASN A 262 -26.35 13.86 12.88
N ASP A 263 -27.64 13.97 12.55
CA ASP A 263 -28.63 12.91 12.77
C ASP A 263 -28.32 11.62 12.00
N GLU A 264 -27.62 11.68 10.86
CA GLU A 264 -27.26 10.48 10.08
C GLU A 264 -25.96 9.84 10.55
N VAL A 265 -25.22 10.49 11.45
CA VAL A 265 -23.90 10.04 11.92
C VAL A 265 -23.90 9.69 13.41
N PHE A 266 -24.71 10.36 14.25
CA PHE A 266 -24.77 10.07 15.69
C PHE A 266 -26.16 10.33 16.30
N SER A 267 -26.40 9.80 17.51
CA SER A 267 -27.57 10.09 18.36
C SER A 267 -28.95 9.93 17.71
N SER A 268 -29.08 9.01 16.74
CA SER A 268 -30.36 8.70 16.12
C SER A 268 -30.46 7.24 15.63
N ASP A 269 -31.69 6.80 15.36
CA ASP A 269 -31.97 5.51 14.73
C ASP A 269 -31.42 5.44 13.29
N THR A 270 -31.30 6.59 12.60
CA THR A 270 -30.69 6.65 11.26
C THR A 270 -29.19 6.42 11.34
N ALA A 271 -28.50 7.00 12.32
CA ALA A 271 -27.09 6.73 12.55
C ALA A 271 -26.83 5.24 12.82
N ALA A 272 -27.68 4.61 13.65
CA ALA A 272 -27.60 3.17 13.91
C ALA A 272 -27.81 2.32 12.65
N ARG A 273 -28.81 2.67 11.81
CA ARG A 273 -29.06 1.99 10.52
C ARG A 273 -27.92 2.16 9.52
N ASN A 274 -27.23 3.30 9.54
CA ASN A 274 -26.04 3.53 8.72
C ASN A 274 -24.80 2.75 9.22
N GLY A 275 -24.91 2.02 10.33
CA GLY A 275 -23.83 1.26 10.95
C GLY A 275 -22.96 2.08 11.92
N PHE A 276 -23.33 3.32 12.23
CA PHE A 276 -22.61 4.14 13.19
C PHE A 276 -23.10 3.89 14.62
N TYR A 277 -22.20 4.03 15.58
CA TYR A 277 -22.59 4.05 16.99
C TYR A 277 -23.44 5.27 17.28
N ALA A 278 -24.69 5.03 17.66
CA ALA A 278 -25.68 6.07 17.96
C ALA A 278 -25.50 6.69 19.34
N GLY A 279 -24.66 6.15 20.23
CA GLY A 279 -24.37 6.80 21.51
C GLY A 279 -23.44 8.01 21.37
N ASN A 280 -23.26 8.75 22.47
CA ASN A 280 -22.32 9.86 22.57
C ASN A 280 -21.10 9.46 23.43
N GLY A 281 -19.96 10.14 23.25
CA GLY A 281 -18.82 10.03 24.17
C GLY A 281 -17.78 8.95 23.87
N PHE A 282 -17.80 8.34 22.68
CA PHE A 282 -16.87 7.27 22.30
C PHE A 282 -16.23 7.53 20.94
N ASP A 283 -15.01 7.01 20.79
CA ASP A 283 -14.29 6.93 19.52
C ASP A 283 -14.90 5.81 18.69
N ASP A 284 -15.51 6.15 17.56
CA ASP A 284 -16.19 5.18 16.71
C ASP A 284 -15.38 4.84 15.45
N PRO A 285 -14.79 3.62 15.35
CA PRO A 285 -14.06 3.20 14.16
C PRO A 285 -14.90 3.24 12.88
N ALA A 286 -16.22 3.08 12.98
CA ALA A 286 -17.13 3.18 11.84
C ALA A 286 -17.05 4.56 11.16
N LYS A 287 -16.71 5.60 11.92
CA LYS A 287 -16.65 7.00 11.47
C LYS A 287 -15.25 7.45 11.05
N ARG A 288 -14.26 6.57 11.08
CA ARG A 288 -12.87 6.89 10.71
C ARG A 288 -12.65 6.63 9.23
N PHE A 289 -12.12 7.62 8.53
CA PHE A 289 -11.85 7.56 7.11
C PHE A 289 -10.44 8.09 6.82
N ARG A 290 -9.83 7.51 5.79
CA ARG A 290 -8.58 8.00 5.22
C ARG A 290 -8.85 8.70 3.89
N SER A 291 -8.08 9.72 3.58
CA SER A 291 -8.15 10.47 2.32
C SER A 291 -7.47 9.72 1.17
N THR A 292 -7.98 9.91 -0.06
CA THR A 292 -7.29 9.52 -1.32
C THR A 292 -5.96 10.26 -1.45
N MET A 293 -5.04 9.76 -2.28
CA MET A 293 -3.79 10.51 -2.52
C MET A 293 -4.07 11.87 -3.14
N TYR A 294 -5.04 11.93 -4.05
CA TYR A 294 -5.53 13.20 -4.60
C TYR A 294 -6.01 14.17 -3.53
N ALA A 295 -6.84 13.73 -2.58
CA ALA A 295 -7.32 14.58 -1.48
C ALA A 295 -6.18 15.07 -0.57
N LYS A 296 -5.18 14.23 -0.28
CA LYS A 296 -3.98 14.64 0.45
C LYS A 296 -3.21 15.71 -0.32
N CYS A 297 -2.96 15.49 -1.61
CA CYS A 297 -2.26 16.43 -2.47
C CYS A 297 -3.00 17.78 -2.57
N ARG A 298 -4.34 17.75 -2.57
CA ARG A 298 -5.20 18.95 -2.52
C ARG A 298 -5.17 19.69 -1.17
N GLY A 299 -4.72 19.07 -0.10
CA GLY A 299 -4.54 19.72 1.21
C GLY A 299 -5.11 18.97 2.42
N SER A 300 -5.66 17.76 2.25
CA SER A 300 -6.28 17.03 3.37
C SER A 300 -5.23 16.61 4.40
N TRP A 301 -5.44 17.00 5.67
CA TRP A 301 -4.58 16.60 6.80
C TRP A 301 -4.76 15.12 7.15
N TRP A 302 -3.72 14.46 7.67
CA TRP A 302 -3.81 13.10 8.22
C TRP A 302 -3.23 12.96 9.62
N SER A 303 -3.75 12.05 10.43
CA SER A 303 -3.27 11.87 11.79
C SER A 303 -1.95 11.11 11.83
N SER A 304 -1.02 11.58 12.66
CA SER A 304 0.21 10.87 13.04
C SER A 304 0.06 10.12 14.37
N VAL A 305 -1.11 10.20 15.00
CA VAL A 305 -1.35 9.66 16.34
C VAL A 305 -1.51 8.14 16.26
N ASN A 306 -0.74 7.41 17.05
CA ASN A 306 -0.88 5.96 17.21
C ASN A 306 -2.33 5.60 17.58
N GLY A 307 -2.92 4.66 16.86
CA GLY A 307 -4.34 4.31 17.00
C GLY A 307 -5.24 4.95 15.94
N TYR A 308 -4.77 5.98 15.22
CA TYR A 308 -5.51 6.74 14.21
C TYR A 308 -4.67 7.13 12.98
N MET A 309 -3.46 6.56 12.85
CA MET A 309 -2.49 6.91 11.81
C MET A 309 -3.13 6.89 10.40
N GLY A 310 -2.90 7.94 9.63
CA GLY A 310 -3.41 8.10 8.27
C GLY A 310 -4.89 8.53 8.17
N ASN A 311 -5.65 8.54 9.27
CA ASN A 311 -7.04 9.00 9.27
C ASN A 311 -7.09 10.52 9.19
N SER A 312 -8.12 11.05 8.54
CA SER A 312 -8.36 12.48 8.42
C SER A 312 -9.66 12.86 9.13
N PHE A 313 -9.85 14.15 9.37
CA PHE A 313 -11.14 14.67 9.80
C PHE A 313 -11.98 15.11 8.59
N TRP A 314 -13.30 15.09 8.74
CA TRP A 314 -14.23 15.34 7.62
C TRP A 314 -15.50 16.08 8.05
N PHE A 315 -16.00 16.93 7.16
CA PHE A 315 -17.18 17.77 7.43
C PHE A 315 -18.50 17.00 7.34
N MET A 316 -19.42 17.38 8.21
CA MET A 316 -20.86 17.10 8.04
C MET A 316 -21.56 18.32 7.49
N ARG A 317 -22.80 18.16 6.98
CA ARG A 317 -23.57 19.33 6.49
C ARG A 317 -24.11 20.24 7.58
N THR A 318 -24.17 19.77 8.83
CA THR A 318 -24.74 20.50 9.97
C THR A 318 -23.80 21.60 10.47
N ASN A 319 -24.30 22.82 10.64
CA ASN A 319 -23.55 23.93 11.24
C ASN A 319 -23.20 23.66 12.71
N GLY A 320 -22.09 24.24 13.17
CA GLY A 320 -21.58 24.12 14.54
C GLY A 320 -22.25 25.09 15.54
N TYR A 321 -21.43 25.71 16.38
CA TYR A 321 -21.88 26.70 17.38
C TYR A 321 -22.53 27.94 16.77
N THR A 322 -22.08 28.34 15.58
CA THR A 322 -22.63 29.44 14.77
C THR A 322 -22.66 29.02 13.30
N GLN A 323 -23.29 29.83 12.44
CA GLN A 323 -23.23 29.64 10.98
C GLN A 323 -21.84 29.92 10.37
N GLU A 324 -20.89 30.43 11.15
CA GLU A 324 -19.47 30.55 10.75
C GLU A 324 -18.67 29.28 11.07
N SER A 325 -19.32 28.27 11.63
CA SER A 325 -18.71 27.00 11.99
C SER A 325 -19.50 25.82 11.44
N VAL A 326 -18.80 24.73 11.17
CA VAL A 326 -19.35 23.48 10.65
C VAL A 326 -18.90 22.32 11.53
N THR A 327 -19.81 21.39 11.79
CA THR A 327 -19.50 20.18 12.54
C THR A 327 -18.62 19.24 11.74
N TYR A 328 -17.79 18.46 12.43
CA TYR A 328 -16.90 17.50 11.79
C TYR A 328 -16.71 16.28 12.67
N ILE A 329 -16.29 15.18 12.05
CA ILE A 329 -15.77 14.00 12.72
C ILE A 329 -14.25 14.06 12.66
N CYS A 330 -13.56 13.88 13.79
CA CYS A 330 -12.10 13.85 13.85
C CYS A 330 -11.52 12.49 13.43
N ASP A 331 -10.19 12.41 13.38
CA ASP A 331 -9.40 11.22 13.02
C ASP A 331 -9.65 9.97 13.87
N PHE A 332 -10.09 10.16 15.11
CA PHE A 332 -10.45 9.07 16.01
C PHE A 332 -11.94 8.69 15.99
N GLY A 333 -12.73 9.30 15.10
CA GLY A 333 -14.15 8.97 14.90
C GLY A 333 -15.07 9.61 15.93
N TYR A 334 -14.62 10.66 16.60
CA TYR A 334 -15.41 11.44 17.55
C TYR A 334 -16.02 12.67 16.88
N ILE A 335 -17.22 13.06 17.30
CA ILE A 335 -17.92 14.22 16.76
C ILE A 335 -17.63 15.51 17.53
N TYR A 336 -17.24 16.55 16.81
CA TYR A 336 -17.15 17.91 17.33
C TYR A 336 -18.37 18.74 16.92
N GLN A 337 -19.45 18.65 17.71
CA GLN A 337 -20.69 19.40 17.46
C GLN A 337 -20.54 20.92 17.56
N ARG A 338 -19.51 21.41 18.26
CA ARG A 338 -19.15 22.83 18.27
C ARG A 338 -18.63 23.29 16.90
N GLY A 339 -18.05 22.36 16.16
CA GLY A 339 -17.49 22.58 14.85
C GLY A 339 -16.13 23.27 14.83
N THR A 340 -15.62 23.43 13.61
CA THR A 340 -14.48 24.28 13.25
C THR A 340 -14.97 25.39 12.30
N ILE A 341 -14.12 26.37 12.00
CA ILE A 341 -14.47 27.46 11.08
C ILE A 341 -14.86 26.93 9.70
N SER A 342 -15.85 27.54 9.05
CA SER A 342 -16.35 27.10 7.73
C SER A 342 -15.31 27.22 6.61
N THR A 343 -14.27 28.03 6.81
CA THR A 343 -13.16 28.25 5.88
C THR A 343 -11.98 27.30 6.12
N CYS A 344 -12.09 26.30 7.01
CA CYS A 344 -11.04 25.31 7.25
C CYS A 344 -10.72 24.53 5.95
N GLU A 345 -9.45 24.54 5.56
CA GLU A 345 -8.97 24.17 4.22
C GLU A 345 -8.47 22.72 4.10
N ASP A 346 -8.32 22.03 5.23
CA ASP A 346 -7.63 20.74 5.39
C ASP A 346 -8.59 19.57 5.74
N ALA A 347 -9.90 19.83 5.75
CA ALA A 347 -10.93 18.83 5.96
C ALA A 347 -11.19 18.01 4.69
N GLY A 348 -11.23 16.69 4.83
CA GLY A 348 -11.65 15.82 3.74
C GLY A 348 -13.17 15.88 3.50
N ILE A 349 -13.57 15.63 2.26
CA ILE A 349 -14.96 15.56 1.83
C ILE A 349 -15.37 14.09 1.65
N LEU A 350 -16.42 13.71 2.38
CA LEU A 350 -17.03 12.38 2.34
C LEU A 350 -18.41 12.43 1.67
N PRO A 351 -18.49 12.34 0.34
CA PRO A 351 -19.77 12.45 -0.37
C PRO A 351 -20.66 11.23 -0.13
N ALA A 352 -21.97 11.46 -0.17
CA ALA A 352 -23.01 10.45 -0.23
C ALA A 352 -23.97 10.71 -1.40
N ILE A 353 -24.51 9.63 -1.97
CA ILE A 353 -25.44 9.65 -3.11
C ILE A 353 -26.52 8.60 -2.94
N TRP A 354 -27.68 8.81 -3.56
CA TRP A 354 -28.65 7.76 -3.82
C TRP A 354 -28.60 7.36 -5.29
N ILE A 355 -28.56 6.06 -5.57
CA ILE A 355 -28.59 5.52 -6.93
C ILE A 355 -29.77 4.60 -7.15
N ASP A 356 -30.37 4.66 -8.34
CA ASP A 356 -31.29 3.66 -8.85
C ASP A 356 -30.47 2.43 -9.30
N LEU A 357 -30.69 1.27 -8.69
CA LEU A 357 -29.87 0.07 -8.94
C LEU A 357 -30.06 -0.52 -10.34
N ASP A 358 -31.22 -0.28 -10.98
CA ASP A 358 -31.50 -0.78 -12.32
C ASP A 358 -30.75 0.02 -13.39
N LEU A 359 -30.68 1.33 -13.18
CA LEU A 359 -29.96 2.25 -14.06
C LEU A 359 -28.45 2.27 -13.80
N ALA A 360 -28.04 2.19 -12.54
CA ALA A 360 -26.64 2.36 -12.15
C ALA A 360 -25.76 1.17 -12.53
N GLN A 361 -26.30 -0.05 -12.41
CA GLN A 361 -25.55 -1.31 -12.59
C GLN A 361 -24.16 -1.28 -11.92
N PRO A 362 -24.09 -1.00 -10.60
CA PRO A 362 -22.81 -0.87 -9.91
C PRO A 362 -22.05 -2.19 -9.92
N GLU A 363 -20.73 -2.13 -9.75
CA GLU A 363 -19.88 -3.33 -9.74
C GLU A 363 -19.56 -3.77 -8.29
N PRO A 364 -19.52 -5.08 -7.98
CA PRO A 364 -19.15 -5.56 -6.65
C PRO A 364 -17.72 -5.14 -6.24
N SER A 365 -17.55 -4.65 -5.01
CA SER A 365 -16.27 -4.17 -4.46
C SER A 365 -15.98 -4.73 -3.06
N GLY A 366 -16.47 -5.94 -2.79
CA GLY A 366 -16.28 -6.66 -1.53
C GLY A 366 -17.05 -6.05 -0.36
N THR A 367 -16.45 -6.10 0.83
CA THR A 367 -17.04 -5.59 2.07
C THR A 367 -16.02 -4.79 2.86
N VAL A 368 -16.48 -4.03 3.86
CA VAL A 368 -15.63 -3.40 4.87
C VAL A 368 -16.30 -3.50 6.23
N SER A 369 -15.53 -3.66 7.30
CA SER A 369 -16.03 -3.61 8.67
C SER A 369 -15.33 -2.55 9.50
N SER A 370 -16.01 -2.05 10.53
CA SER A 370 -15.42 -1.14 11.52
C SER A 370 -14.25 -1.78 12.28
N LYS A 371 -14.16 -3.12 12.30
CA LYS A 371 -13.01 -3.86 12.82
C LYS A 371 -11.80 -3.78 11.90
N ASP A 372 -12.01 -3.87 10.58
CA ASP A 372 -10.92 -3.68 9.60
C ASP A 372 -10.35 -2.25 9.69
N ILE A 373 -11.22 -1.27 9.89
CA ILE A 373 -10.83 0.13 10.09
C ILE A 373 -10.06 0.29 11.41
N LEU A 374 -10.48 -0.37 12.48
CA LEU A 374 -9.79 -0.36 13.77
C LEU A 374 -8.39 -1.00 13.65
N LYS A 375 -8.27 -2.13 12.95
CA LYS A 375 -6.98 -2.81 12.65
C LYS A 375 -6.04 -1.92 11.82
N GLY A 376 -6.58 -1.16 10.85
CA GLY A 376 -5.77 -0.23 10.07
C GLY A 376 -5.12 0.88 10.91
N ALA A 377 -5.70 1.20 12.07
CA ALA A 377 -5.29 2.30 12.92
C ALA A 377 -4.48 1.87 14.17
N TYR A 378 -4.70 0.63 14.64
CA TYR A 378 -3.87 -0.09 15.61
C TYR A 378 -2.91 -1.03 14.87
N ARG A 379 -1.63 -0.65 14.75
CA ARG A 379 -0.57 -1.67 14.69
C ARG A 379 -0.46 -2.28 16.09
N GLU A 380 -1.36 -3.21 16.42
CA GLU A 380 -0.94 -4.31 17.29
C GLU A 380 -0.04 -5.18 16.42
N ASP A 381 1.22 -5.30 16.85
CA ASP A 381 2.28 -6.05 16.16
C ASP A 381 1.98 -7.57 16.02
N ASN A 382 0.73 -8.03 16.05
CA ASN A 382 0.40 -9.45 16.21
C ASN A 382 -0.91 -9.97 15.56
N GLU A 383 -1.49 -9.36 14.52
CA GLU A 383 -2.53 -10.08 13.73
C GLU A 383 -2.61 -9.71 12.23
N GLU A 384 -1.89 -10.50 11.45
CA GLU A 384 -2.21 -11.07 10.14
C GLU A 384 -2.73 -10.16 9.00
N ASP A 385 -1.83 -9.75 8.08
CA ASP A 385 -2.16 -9.32 6.71
C ASP A 385 -2.18 -10.53 5.74
N PRO A 386 -3.34 -10.96 5.23
CA PRO A 386 -3.42 -12.07 4.28
C PRO A 386 -2.81 -11.73 2.90
N ARG A 387 -2.70 -10.43 2.54
CA ARG A 387 -2.33 -9.99 1.18
C ARG A 387 -0.82 -9.91 0.96
N LYS A 388 0.01 -9.85 2.01
CA LYS A 388 1.48 -10.02 1.88
C LYS A 388 1.85 -11.36 1.20
N ARG A 389 1.00 -12.39 1.33
CA ARG A 389 1.25 -13.73 0.74
C ARG A 389 0.81 -13.85 -0.71
N GLU A 390 -0.21 -13.11 -1.13
CA GLU A 390 -0.78 -13.23 -2.49
C GLU A 390 0.10 -12.57 -3.56
N LEU A 391 0.93 -11.58 -3.17
CA LEU A 391 1.90 -10.93 -4.07
C LEU A 391 3.21 -11.71 -4.24
N ILE A 392 3.54 -12.58 -3.27
CA ILE A 392 4.77 -13.38 -3.30
C ILE A 392 4.49 -14.70 -4.00
N VAL A 393 5.01 -14.82 -5.22
CA VAL A 393 4.85 -16.01 -6.06
C VAL A 393 6.20 -16.65 -6.38
N ASN A 394 6.15 -17.94 -6.72
CA ASN A 394 7.29 -18.67 -7.28
C ASN A 394 7.85 -17.96 -8.53
N PRO A 395 9.14 -18.14 -8.84
CA PRO A 395 9.74 -17.60 -10.05
C PRO A 395 8.94 -17.93 -11.31
N ALA A 396 8.68 -16.92 -12.14
CA ALA A 396 8.04 -17.10 -13.43
C ALA A 396 9.10 -17.28 -14.53
N VAL A 397 9.12 -18.45 -15.16
CA VAL A 397 10.10 -18.79 -16.21
C VAL A 397 9.44 -18.68 -17.58
N ARG A 398 10.06 -17.94 -18.50
CA ARG A 398 9.62 -17.79 -19.89
C ARG A 398 10.71 -18.21 -20.87
N PRO A 399 10.41 -18.92 -21.96
CA PRO A 399 11.39 -19.20 -22.99
C PRO A 399 11.89 -17.91 -23.66
N ASP A 400 13.20 -17.74 -23.73
CA ASP A 400 13.86 -16.63 -24.41
C ASP A 400 15.09 -17.14 -25.17
N PRO A 401 15.05 -17.21 -26.52
CA PRO A 401 16.18 -17.70 -27.30
C PRO A 401 17.40 -16.76 -27.32
N GLU A 402 17.27 -15.52 -26.85
CA GLU A 402 18.40 -14.58 -26.74
C GLU A 402 19.27 -14.86 -25.50
N GLU A 403 18.73 -15.59 -24.53
CA GLU A 403 19.46 -15.99 -23.33
C GLU A 403 20.31 -17.26 -23.53
N PRO A 404 21.53 -17.36 -22.95
CA PRO A 404 22.41 -18.52 -23.12
C PRO A 404 21.78 -19.85 -22.69
N ASP A 405 20.94 -19.83 -21.66
CA ASP A 405 20.21 -20.98 -21.15
C ASP A 405 18.80 -21.11 -21.75
N GLY A 406 18.39 -20.16 -22.61
CA GLY A 406 17.16 -20.19 -23.37
C GLY A 406 15.92 -19.69 -22.61
N LYS A 407 16.10 -18.95 -21.51
CA LYS A 407 14.99 -18.49 -20.67
C LYS A 407 15.24 -17.14 -19.99
N GLU A 408 14.16 -16.41 -19.81
CA GLU A 408 14.04 -15.26 -18.92
C GLU A 408 13.34 -15.70 -17.63
N VAL A 409 13.75 -15.16 -16.48
CA VAL A 409 13.14 -15.48 -15.19
C VAL A 409 12.76 -14.22 -14.44
N THR A 410 11.51 -14.15 -13.97
CA THR A 410 11.04 -13.07 -13.10
C THR A 410 10.89 -13.57 -11.66
N TYR A 411 11.58 -12.92 -10.73
CA TYR A 411 11.53 -13.20 -9.28
C TYR A 411 10.64 -12.20 -8.56
N SER A 412 9.84 -12.66 -7.60
CA SER A 412 9.31 -11.79 -6.54
C SER A 412 10.47 -11.33 -5.66
N LEU A 413 10.46 -10.05 -5.25
CA LEU A 413 11.45 -9.48 -4.35
C LEU A 413 10.84 -9.15 -2.99
N ILE A 414 11.65 -9.32 -1.94
CA ILE A 414 11.27 -8.99 -0.56
C ILE A 414 12.39 -8.17 0.10
N ARG A 415 12.03 -7.19 0.92
CA ARG A 415 12.92 -6.52 1.89
C ARG A 415 12.77 -7.19 3.25
N PHE A 416 13.89 -7.59 3.85
CA PHE A 416 13.92 -8.31 5.13
C PHE A 416 15.32 -8.28 5.74
N GLY A 417 15.48 -7.82 6.98
CA GLY A 417 16.79 -7.55 7.58
C GLY A 417 17.42 -6.24 7.09
N HIS A 418 18.39 -5.71 7.83
CA HIS A 418 19.15 -4.50 7.51
C HIS A 418 20.63 -4.76 7.63
N TYR A 419 21.42 -4.42 6.61
CA TYR A 419 22.88 -4.60 6.65
C TYR A 419 23.56 -3.43 5.92
N PRO A 420 24.84 -3.15 6.17
CA PRO A 420 25.55 -2.10 5.45
C PRO A 420 25.56 -2.37 3.95
N GLN A 421 25.11 -1.40 3.15
CA GLN A 421 25.01 -1.56 1.69
C GLN A 421 25.68 -0.40 0.96
N SER A 422 25.12 0.80 1.04
CA SER A 422 25.61 1.96 0.28
C SER A 422 26.69 2.73 1.05
N GLU A 423 27.76 3.11 0.34
CA GLU A 423 28.79 4.00 0.89
C GLU A 423 28.36 5.47 0.78
N ILE A 424 28.47 6.22 1.87
CA ILE A 424 28.30 7.67 1.87
C ILE A 424 29.62 8.33 1.48
N VAL A 425 29.61 9.12 0.40
CA VAL A 425 30.80 9.81 -0.13
C VAL A 425 30.56 11.33 -0.25
N PRO A 426 31.61 12.17 -0.10
CA PRO A 426 31.44 13.63 -0.05
C PRO A 426 31.36 14.30 -1.43
N ASP A 427 31.71 13.58 -2.51
CA ASP A 427 31.58 14.02 -3.89
C ASP A 427 31.61 12.84 -4.88
N SER A 428 31.17 13.12 -6.11
CA SER A 428 31.05 12.13 -7.18
C SER A 428 32.39 11.63 -7.74
N ALA A 429 33.51 12.28 -7.43
CA ALA A 429 34.83 11.79 -7.87
C ALA A 429 35.28 10.58 -7.02
N GLU A 430 34.73 10.42 -5.82
CA GLU A 430 34.97 9.28 -4.94
C GLU A 430 33.88 8.20 -5.02
N ALA A 431 32.79 8.45 -5.77
CA ALA A 431 31.64 7.53 -5.88
C ALA A 431 31.95 6.30 -6.74
N ALA A 432 31.56 5.13 -6.23
CA ALA A 432 31.42 3.90 -6.99
C ALA A 432 29.93 3.67 -7.34
N ALA A 433 29.65 2.63 -8.13
CA ALA A 433 28.26 2.21 -8.37
C ALA A 433 27.60 1.85 -7.02
N GLY A 434 26.41 2.43 -6.76
CA GLY A 434 25.70 2.25 -5.48
C GLY A 434 26.16 3.16 -4.33
N SER A 435 27.09 4.10 -4.55
CA SER A 435 27.43 5.11 -3.54
C SER A 435 26.38 6.22 -3.46
N ILE A 436 26.14 6.75 -2.25
CA ILE A 436 25.31 7.92 -2.00
C ILE A 436 26.24 9.14 -1.89
N VAL A 437 26.06 10.10 -2.79
CA VAL A 437 26.85 11.35 -2.80
C VAL A 437 26.13 12.40 -1.94
N ASP A 438 26.56 12.53 -0.68
CA ASP A 438 26.02 13.51 0.27
C ASP A 438 27.13 14.12 1.12
N ARG A 439 27.54 15.33 0.75
CA ARG A 439 28.61 16.07 1.44
C ARG A 439 28.20 16.49 2.85
N GLU A 440 26.94 16.81 3.09
CA GLU A 440 26.48 17.28 4.39
C GLU A 440 26.43 16.13 5.37
N LEU A 441 25.79 15.02 4.98
CA LEU A 441 25.73 13.79 5.78
C LEU A 441 27.13 13.25 6.06
N TYR A 442 28.01 13.23 5.04
CA TYR A 442 29.40 12.82 5.24
C TYR A 442 30.11 13.66 6.31
N GLY A 443 29.93 14.98 6.29
CA GLY A 443 30.49 15.87 7.31
C GLY A 443 29.90 15.65 8.72
N LYS A 444 28.61 15.32 8.82
CA LYS A 444 27.98 14.92 10.09
C LYS A 444 28.56 13.61 10.62
N LEU A 445 28.78 12.61 9.75
CA LEU A 445 29.37 11.32 10.10
C LEU A 445 30.84 11.44 10.54
N GLU A 446 31.62 12.35 9.94
CA GLU A 446 32.97 12.68 10.41
C GLU A 446 32.99 13.28 11.83
N ALA A 447 31.95 14.03 12.18
CA ALA A 447 31.82 14.66 13.50
C ALA A 447 31.04 13.79 14.52
N ALA A 448 30.47 12.66 14.10
CA ALA A 448 29.60 11.84 14.93
C ALA A 448 30.34 11.14 16.07
N GLY A 449 29.61 10.85 17.15
CA GLY A 449 30.09 9.98 18.23
C GLY A 449 29.86 8.52 17.85
N TRP A 450 30.94 7.77 17.63
CA TRP A 450 30.90 6.36 17.23
C TRP A 450 31.06 5.43 18.43
N ASN A 451 30.21 4.40 18.52
CA ASN A 451 30.32 3.30 19.48
C ASN A 451 30.83 2.05 18.77
N THR A 452 32.09 1.66 19.01
CA THR A 452 32.69 0.44 18.43
C THR A 452 32.64 0.35 16.89
N GLY A 453 32.48 1.48 16.19
CA GLY A 453 32.38 1.51 14.72
C GLY A 453 30.97 1.75 14.20
N GLU A 454 29.98 1.92 15.07
CA GLU A 454 28.58 2.13 14.70
C GLU A 454 28.04 3.46 15.24
N CYS A 455 27.05 4.04 14.58
CA CYS A 455 26.30 5.17 15.13
C CYS A 455 24.89 5.29 14.55
N GLU A 456 24.00 5.91 15.32
CA GLU A 456 22.67 6.33 14.89
C GLU A 456 22.71 7.83 14.57
N LEU A 457 22.28 8.20 13.37
CA LEU A 457 22.19 9.60 12.95
C LEU A 457 20.92 9.80 12.13
N GLU A 458 20.10 10.77 12.52
CA GLU A 458 18.86 11.12 11.80
C GLU A 458 17.90 9.92 11.62
N GLY A 459 17.93 8.95 12.55
CA GLY A 459 17.09 7.75 12.52
C GLY A 459 17.59 6.64 11.61
N GLN A 460 18.83 6.73 11.10
CA GLN A 460 19.48 5.69 10.32
C GLN A 460 20.72 5.16 11.04
N HIS A 461 20.94 3.85 10.89
CA HIS A 461 22.09 3.16 11.43
C HIS A 461 23.26 3.17 10.44
N PHE A 462 24.44 3.60 10.90
CA PHE A 462 25.64 3.68 10.07
C PHE A 462 26.78 2.86 10.65
N ILE A 463 27.58 2.29 9.74
CA ILE A 463 28.83 1.59 10.04
C ILE A 463 30.01 2.40 9.52
N ARG A 464 31.05 2.51 10.35
CA ARG A 464 32.33 3.13 10.03
C ARG A 464 33.42 2.08 9.91
N GLU A 465 33.94 1.97 8.71
CA GLU A 465 35.13 1.17 8.42
C GLU A 465 36.40 2.01 8.50
N LEU A 466 37.36 1.53 9.29
CA LEU A 466 38.68 2.14 9.42
C LEU A 466 39.68 1.37 8.54
N SER A 467 40.61 2.09 7.90
CA SER A 467 41.68 1.46 7.12
C SER A 467 42.49 0.49 7.98
N SER A 468 42.64 -0.74 7.52
CA SER A 468 43.38 -1.84 8.16
C SER A 468 44.87 -1.59 8.31
N ASP A 469 45.41 -0.56 7.65
CA ASP A 469 46.84 -0.40 7.38
C ASP A 469 47.55 0.33 8.53
N GLY A 470 46.81 0.92 9.47
CA GLY A 470 47.36 1.72 10.58
C GLY A 470 48.16 2.95 10.14
N ASN A 471 48.18 3.27 8.84
CA ASN A 471 48.76 4.50 8.32
C ASN A 471 47.73 5.61 8.47
N ASP A 472 48.01 6.48 9.43
CA ASP A 472 47.26 7.61 9.98
C ASP A 472 46.91 8.72 8.96
N GLY A 473 46.37 8.34 7.79
CA GLY A 473 46.11 9.23 6.67
C GLY A 473 45.03 8.79 5.67
N GLN A 474 44.45 7.59 5.80
CA GLN A 474 43.22 7.24 5.06
C GLN A 474 41.99 7.62 5.89
N ARG A 475 41.06 8.35 5.26
CA ARG A 475 39.78 8.74 5.85
C ARG A 475 38.95 7.49 6.18
N ALA A 476 38.22 7.56 7.28
CA ALA A 476 37.20 6.58 7.60
C ALA A 476 36.13 6.55 6.49
N ARG A 477 35.53 5.38 6.29
CA ARG A 477 34.50 5.15 5.27
C ARG A 477 33.19 4.86 5.99
N TYR A 478 32.09 5.40 5.49
CA TYR A 478 30.79 5.32 6.16
C TYR A 478 29.78 4.63 5.29
N PHE A 479 29.03 3.72 5.87
CA PHE A 479 28.02 2.92 5.19
C PHE A 479 26.70 3.06 5.92
N VAL A 480 25.61 3.24 5.18
CA VAL A 480 24.26 3.18 5.73
C VAL A 480 23.79 1.72 5.76
N SER A 481 23.14 1.34 6.86
CA SER A 481 22.47 0.05 6.98
C SER A 481 21.10 0.16 6.33
N GLU A 482 20.90 -0.58 5.25
CA GLU A 482 19.68 -0.52 4.43
C GLU A 482 19.00 -1.90 4.40
N PRO A 483 17.68 -1.94 4.16
CA PRO A 483 16.97 -3.20 4.02
C PRO A 483 17.62 -4.12 2.98
N LEU A 484 17.93 -5.36 3.36
CA LEU A 484 18.41 -6.39 2.43
C LEU A 484 17.29 -6.79 1.48
N VAL A 485 17.61 -6.86 0.18
CA VAL A 485 16.68 -7.32 -0.85
C VAL A 485 16.94 -8.78 -1.19
N TRP A 486 15.88 -9.58 -1.22
CA TRP A 486 15.91 -11.02 -1.43
C TRP A 486 15.08 -11.43 -2.65
N ARG A 487 15.60 -12.35 -3.45
CA ARG A 487 14.84 -13.09 -4.47
C ARG A 487 14.09 -14.24 -3.81
N VAL A 488 12.81 -14.37 -4.14
CA VAL A 488 11.99 -15.51 -3.71
C VAL A 488 12.20 -16.66 -4.69
N LEU A 489 12.90 -17.70 -4.24
CA LEU A 489 13.20 -18.88 -5.06
C LEU A 489 12.06 -19.91 -5.04
N GLU A 490 11.37 -20.06 -3.92
CA GLU A 490 10.28 -21.02 -3.78
C GLU A 490 9.31 -20.58 -2.68
N VAL A 491 8.02 -20.58 -2.96
CA VAL A 491 6.93 -20.38 -2.01
C VAL A 491 6.24 -21.72 -1.82
N ARG A 492 6.25 -22.22 -0.58
CA ARG A 492 5.64 -23.49 -0.26
C ARG A 492 5.20 -23.54 1.20
N ASP A 493 3.99 -24.05 1.42
CA ASP A 493 3.46 -24.37 2.75
C ASP A 493 3.57 -23.21 3.76
N GLY A 494 3.34 -21.96 3.30
CA GLY A 494 3.41 -20.76 4.14
C GLY A 494 4.83 -20.25 4.42
N THR A 495 5.84 -20.75 3.70
CA THR A 495 7.24 -20.33 3.81
C THR A 495 7.79 -19.88 2.45
N ALA A 496 8.85 -19.09 2.46
CA ALA A 496 9.61 -18.73 1.27
C ALA A 496 11.09 -19.08 1.42
N LEU A 497 11.65 -19.80 0.45
CA LEU A 497 13.09 -19.90 0.26
C LEU A 497 13.58 -18.63 -0.41
N LEU A 498 14.49 -17.93 0.26
CA LEU A 498 15.05 -16.66 -0.17
C LEU A 498 16.52 -16.81 -0.53
N LEU A 499 16.97 -16.01 -1.51
CA LEU A 499 18.39 -15.84 -1.87
C LEU A 499 18.67 -14.34 -1.97
N SER A 500 19.77 -13.86 -1.41
CA SER A 500 20.08 -12.43 -1.49
C SER A 500 20.15 -11.95 -2.93
N ASN A 501 19.60 -10.76 -3.21
CA ASN A 501 19.56 -10.21 -4.57
C ASN A 501 20.89 -9.58 -5.02
N ALA A 502 21.84 -9.46 -4.09
CA ALA A 502 23.18 -8.93 -4.28
C ALA A 502 24.19 -9.69 -3.41
N ALA A 503 25.48 -9.53 -3.72
CA ALA A 503 26.57 -9.95 -2.84
C ALA A 503 26.69 -8.98 -1.66
N VAL A 504 26.37 -9.48 -0.47
CA VAL A 504 26.24 -8.67 0.75
C VAL A 504 27.56 -8.51 1.52
N GLU A 505 28.49 -9.46 1.32
CA GLU A 505 29.78 -9.52 2.03
C GLU A 505 30.79 -10.38 1.24
N CYS A 506 32.06 -10.35 1.62
CA CYS A 506 33.06 -11.35 1.23
C CYS A 506 33.71 -12.03 2.45
N ALA A 507 33.78 -13.35 2.42
CA ALA A 507 34.40 -14.13 3.49
C ALA A 507 34.94 -15.48 2.97
N PRO A 508 36.04 -16.00 3.54
CA PRO A 508 36.49 -17.34 3.22
C PRO A 508 35.54 -18.39 3.79
N PHE A 509 35.34 -19.48 3.04
CA PHE A 509 34.65 -20.67 3.54
C PHE A 509 35.23 -21.15 4.87
N GLN A 510 36.57 -21.08 4.98
CA GLN A 510 37.32 -21.49 6.16
C GLN A 510 38.48 -20.54 6.44
N ALA A 511 38.67 -20.17 7.72
CA ALA A 511 39.67 -19.20 8.16
C ALA A 511 41.14 -19.60 7.87
N ASP A 512 41.43 -20.90 7.81
CA ASP A 512 42.77 -21.44 7.59
C ASP A 512 42.75 -22.67 6.66
N LEU A 513 43.87 -22.95 6.00
CA LEU A 513 43.93 -24.02 5.00
C LEU A 513 43.91 -25.39 5.67
N ARG A 514 42.80 -26.13 5.51
CA ARG A 514 42.61 -27.48 6.01
C ARG A 514 41.53 -28.21 5.21
N ASP A 515 41.41 -29.51 5.48
CA ASP A 515 40.24 -30.29 5.08
C ASP A 515 39.07 -29.94 6.00
N VAL A 516 37.95 -29.54 5.40
CA VAL A 516 36.75 -29.06 6.10
C VAL A 516 35.51 -29.35 5.26
N SER A 517 34.35 -29.42 5.90
CA SER A 517 33.04 -29.59 5.27
C SER A 517 32.12 -28.43 5.70
N TRP A 518 30.90 -28.33 5.16
CA TRP A 518 29.97 -27.28 5.60
C TRP A 518 29.68 -27.37 7.11
N GLU A 519 29.58 -28.59 7.64
CA GLU A 519 29.13 -28.83 9.02
C GLU A 519 30.02 -28.17 10.09
N ASN A 520 31.30 -27.94 9.78
CA ASN A 520 32.30 -27.46 10.72
C ASN A 520 33.18 -26.32 10.17
N CYS A 521 32.76 -25.64 9.11
CA CYS A 521 33.50 -24.50 8.58
C CYS A 521 33.22 -23.20 9.35
N THR A 522 34.18 -22.28 9.35
CA THR A 522 34.01 -21.00 10.05
C THR A 522 32.94 -20.12 9.41
N LEU A 523 32.72 -20.22 8.09
CA LEU A 523 31.70 -19.43 7.40
C LEU A 523 30.29 -19.77 7.88
N ARG A 524 29.98 -21.07 8.08
CA ARG A 524 28.71 -21.52 8.66
C ARG A 524 28.50 -20.91 10.04
N SER A 525 29.53 -20.94 10.90
CA SER A 525 29.45 -20.36 12.23
C SER A 525 29.26 -18.84 12.22
N TRP A 526 29.96 -18.13 11.34
CA TRP A 526 29.78 -16.68 11.19
C TRP A 526 28.40 -16.32 10.64
N LEU A 527 27.83 -17.11 9.71
CA LEU A 527 26.49 -16.85 9.20
C LEU A 527 25.40 -16.99 10.27
N ASN A 528 25.57 -17.91 11.23
CA ASN A 528 24.52 -18.31 12.17
C ASN A 528 24.79 -17.93 13.64
N GLY A 529 25.93 -17.29 13.94
CA GLY A 529 26.30 -16.94 15.32
C GLY A 529 26.70 -18.12 16.20
N TYR A 530 27.33 -19.13 15.62
CA TYR A 530 27.75 -20.32 16.38
C TYR A 530 29.06 -20.12 17.13
N GLY A 531 29.14 -20.71 18.32
CA GLY A 531 30.32 -20.62 19.18
C GLY A 531 31.50 -21.51 18.74
N ALA A 532 32.62 -21.38 19.45
CA ALA A 532 33.90 -22.04 19.14
C ALA A 532 33.87 -23.56 18.96
N GLN A 533 32.86 -24.26 19.51
CA GLN A 533 32.76 -25.72 19.39
C GLN A 533 32.16 -26.19 18.05
N GLU A 534 31.53 -25.30 17.31
CA GLU A 534 30.78 -25.61 16.09
C GLU A 534 31.63 -25.50 14.82
N ASN A 535 32.88 -25.03 14.91
CA ASN A 535 33.80 -24.97 13.77
C ASN A 535 35.19 -25.50 14.10
N ALA A 536 35.88 -25.94 13.06
CA ALA A 536 37.18 -26.57 13.16
C ALA A 536 38.27 -25.61 13.67
N SER A 537 38.13 -24.29 13.51
CA SER A 537 39.13 -23.31 13.93
C SER A 537 39.01 -22.88 15.39
N GLY A 538 37.89 -23.18 16.06
CA GLY A 538 37.67 -22.72 17.44
C GLY A 538 37.29 -21.24 17.54
N ASN A 539 36.78 -20.63 16.48
CA ASN A 539 36.36 -19.22 16.48
C ASN A 539 34.96 -19.08 17.08
N ASP A 540 34.75 -18.10 17.95
CA ASP A 540 33.46 -17.84 18.59
C ASP A 540 32.75 -16.68 17.89
N TYR A 541 31.54 -16.92 17.38
CA TYR A 541 30.70 -15.91 16.72
C TYR A 541 29.36 -15.70 17.48
N SER A 542 29.24 -16.19 18.72
CA SER A 542 27.98 -16.16 19.47
C SER A 542 27.71 -14.88 20.25
N GLY A 543 28.58 -13.87 20.13
CA GLY A 543 28.40 -12.57 20.76
C GLY A 543 27.56 -11.61 19.91
N ASP A 544 26.94 -10.63 20.58
CA ASP A 544 26.18 -9.56 19.95
C ASP A 544 27.07 -8.81 18.93
N GLY A 545 26.60 -8.70 17.68
CA GLY A 545 27.26 -8.07 16.54
C GLY A 545 28.39 -8.90 15.91
N GLU A 546 28.66 -10.12 16.36
CA GLU A 546 29.80 -10.93 15.88
C GLU A 546 29.48 -11.81 14.66
N SER A 547 28.21 -11.90 14.27
CA SER A 547 27.72 -12.82 13.22
C SER A 547 26.79 -12.12 12.25
N PHE A 548 26.69 -12.64 11.02
CA PHE A 548 25.78 -12.07 10.03
C PHE A 548 24.32 -12.10 10.52
N LEU A 549 23.88 -13.20 11.13
CA LEU A 549 22.52 -13.31 11.67
C LEU A 549 22.21 -12.22 12.70
N ASP A 550 23.16 -11.94 13.60
CA ASP A 550 22.95 -10.97 14.67
C ASP A 550 23.10 -9.51 14.18
N SER A 551 24.05 -9.26 13.28
CA SER A 551 24.25 -7.93 12.72
C SER A 551 23.18 -7.52 11.70
N ALA A 552 22.58 -8.48 10.99
CA ALA A 552 21.69 -8.19 9.87
C ALA A 552 20.19 -8.26 10.21
N PHE A 553 19.82 -8.87 11.34
CA PHE A 553 18.42 -9.13 11.67
C PHE A 553 18.12 -8.82 13.13
N SER A 554 17.04 -8.08 13.38
CA SER A 554 16.51 -7.86 14.72
C SER A 554 16.08 -9.17 15.37
N ALA A 555 15.83 -9.18 16.69
CA ALA A 555 15.34 -10.38 17.37
C ALA A 555 14.03 -10.90 16.75
N GLU A 556 13.11 -10.00 16.39
CA GLU A 556 11.85 -10.32 15.72
C GLU A 556 12.08 -10.91 14.31
N GLU A 557 13.00 -10.34 13.55
CA GLU A 557 13.38 -10.88 12.24
C GLU A 557 14.07 -12.25 12.38
N GLN A 558 14.94 -12.44 13.38
CA GLN A 558 15.58 -13.75 13.62
C GLN A 558 14.55 -14.84 13.96
N ASP A 559 13.47 -14.50 14.65
CA ASP A 559 12.36 -15.42 14.93
C ASP A 559 11.57 -15.80 13.66
N ALA A 560 11.55 -14.93 12.65
CA ALA A 560 10.98 -15.21 11.34
C ALA A 560 11.82 -16.18 10.48
N ILE A 561 13.11 -16.31 10.77
CA ILE A 561 14.03 -17.17 10.02
C ILE A 561 13.96 -18.60 10.57
N LEU A 562 13.44 -19.50 9.73
CA LEU A 562 13.21 -20.89 10.10
C LEU A 562 14.51 -21.71 10.10
N GLU A 563 14.75 -22.41 11.20
CA GLU A 563 15.82 -23.41 11.27
C GLU A 563 15.52 -24.57 10.31
N THR A 564 16.34 -24.69 9.28
CA THR A 564 16.12 -25.60 8.16
C THR A 564 17.10 -26.77 8.20
N THR A 565 16.64 -27.96 7.83
CA THR A 565 17.57 -29.08 7.58
C THR A 565 18.27 -28.87 6.25
N VAL A 566 19.54 -28.51 6.31
CA VAL A 566 20.39 -28.21 5.16
C VAL A 566 21.15 -29.49 4.76
N ARG A 567 20.85 -30.06 3.59
CA ARG A 567 21.40 -31.35 3.14
C ARG A 567 22.71 -31.16 2.38
N ASN A 568 23.81 -31.64 2.92
CA ASN A 568 25.15 -31.45 2.33
C ASN A 568 25.50 -32.63 1.41
N GLU A 569 24.95 -32.64 0.20
CA GLU A 569 25.24 -33.72 -0.76
C GLU A 569 26.68 -33.72 -1.24
N ALA A 570 27.14 -34.91 -1.62
CA ALA A 570 28.44 -35.06 -2.23
C ALA A 570 28.48 -34.33 -3.59
N ASN A 571 29.64 -33.76 -3.89
CA ASN A 571 29.93 -33.14 -5.18
C ASN A 571 29.54 -34.06 -6.34
N TYR A 572 28.80 -33.57 -7.33
CA TYR A 572 28.23 -34.41 -8.39
C TYR A 572 29.30 -35.11 -9.24
N TYR A 573 30.36 -34.39 -9.58
CA TYR A 573 31.41 -34.88 -10.49
C TYR A 573 32.46 -35.73 -9.79
N PHE A 574 32.77 -35.38 -8.54
CA PHE A 574 33.89 -35.98 -7.81
C PHE A 574 33.46 -36.92 -6.69
N GLY A 575 32.17 -36.94 -6.33
CA GLY A 575 31.64 -37.75 -5.24
C GLY A 575 32.24 -37.38 -3.88
N MET A 576 32.80 -36.17 -3.76
CA MET A 576 33.43 -35.69 -2.53
C MET A 576 32.36 -35.33 -1.51
N ASP A 577 32.45 -35.92 -0.33
CA ASP A 577 31.50 -35.70 0.76
C ASP A 577 31.54 -34.25 1.25
N SER A 578 30.36 -33.62 1.38
CA SER A 578 30.21 -32.24 1.86
C SER A 578 29.83 -32.16 3.35
N GLY A 579 29.83 -33.30 4.05
CA GLY A 579 29.56 -33.41 5.48
C GLY A 579 28.14 -33.87 5.80
N SER A 580 27.84 -34.03 7.09
CA SER A 580 26.51 -34.45 7.53
C SER A 580 25.48 -33.34 7.29
N PRO A 581 24.18 -33.66 7.12
CA PRO A 581 23.13 -32.64 7.13
C PRO A 581 23.16 -31.80 8.42
N THR A 582 22.96 -30.49 8.27
CA THR A 582 23.00 -29.51 9.36
C THR A 582 21.62 -28.93 9.65
N LYS A 583 21.53 -28.19 10.76
CA LYS A 583 20.41 -27.34 11.12
C LYS A 583 20.89 -25.91 11.11
N ASP A 584 20.45 -25.12 10.14
CA ASP A 584 20.93 -23.75 9.93
C ASP A 584 19.75 -22.83 9.63
N ARG A 585 19.86 -21.58 10.09
CA ARG A 585 18.93 -20.49 9.75
C ARG A 585 19.35 -19.80 8.45
N ILE A 586 20.65 -19.55 8.32
CA ILE A 586 21.26 -18.95 7.13
C ILE A 586 22.29 -19.91 6.55
N PHE A 587 22.24 -20.12 5.24
CA PHE A 587 23.13 -21.04 4.54
C PHE A 587 23.51 -20.52 3.16
N LEU A 588 24.42 -21.21 2.48
CA LEU A 588 24.67 -21.00 1.05
C LEU A 588 23.95 -22.09 0.25
N PRO A 589 23.49 -21.83 -0.98
CA PRO A 589 22.93 -22.89 -1.80
C PRO A 589 24.02 -23.94 -2.11
N ALA A 590 23.62 -25.19 -2.21
CA ALA A 590 24.48 -26.28 -2.66
C ALA A 590 24.47 -26.39 -4.20
N GLU A 591 25.51 -27.00 -4.74
CA GLU A 591 25.60 -27.40 -6.15
C GLU A 591 24.31 -28.10 -6.62
N SER A 592 23.77 -29.02 -5.82
CA SER A 592 22.57 -29.77 -6.19
C SER A 592 21.30 -28.93 -6.29
N GLU A 593 21.20 -27.86 -5.50
CA GLU A 593 20.08 -26.92 -5.50
C GLU A 593 20.16 -25.95 -6.69
N LEU A 594 21.36 -25.70 -7.22
CA LEU A 594 21.59 -24.76 -8.32
C LEU A 594 21.42 -25.36 -9.72
N PHE A 595 21.44 -26.69 -9.89
CA PHE A 595 21.18 -27.31 -11.20
C PHE A 595 20.73 -28.78 -11.22
N ILE A 596 21.03 -29.57 -10.18
CA ILE A 596 20.83 -31.03 -10.25
C ILE A 596 19.37 -31.38 -10.00
N TYR A 597 18.83 -30.87 -8.89
CA TYR A 597 17.49 -31.19 -8.44
C TYR A 597 16.43 -30.57 -9.34
N ASP A 598 15.26 -31.20 -9.39
CA ASP A 598 14.09 -30.64 -10.06
C ASP A 598 13.65 -29.30 -9.44
N SER A 599 14.00 -29.05 -8.17
CA SER A 599 13.78 -27.75 -7.52
C SER A 599 14.56 -26.61 -8.18
N SER A 600 15.68 -26.88 -8.86
CA SER A 600 16.44 -25.83 -9.55
C SER A 600 15.62 -25.15 -10.65
N GLU A 601 14.70 -25.87 -11.33
CA GLU A 601 13.76 -25.26 -12.28
C GLU A 601 12.75 -24.35 -11.60
N ILE A 602 12.24 -24.77 -10.43
CA ILE A 602 11.32 -23.98 -9.61
C ILE A 602 12.02 -22.69 -9.16
N HIS A 603 13.28 -22.79 -8.75
CA HIS A 603 14.12 -21.67 -8.32
C HIS A 603 14.56 -20.77 -9.48
N GLY A 604 14.19 -21.11 -10.72
CA GLY A 604 14.53 -20.34 -11.90
C GLY A 604 15.96 -20.58 -12.40
N PHE A 605 16.71 -21.55 -11.88
CA PHE A 605 18.06 -21.87 -12.35
C PHE A 605 18.07 -22.86 -13.51
N SER A 606 19.08 -22.75 -14.37
CA SER A 606 19.36 -23.71 -15.43
C SER A 606 19.82 -25.03 -14.84
N ARG A 607 19.23 -26.14 -15.32
CA ARG A 607 19.67 -27.51 -15.04
C ARG A 607 20.92 -27.93 -15.81
N ARG A 608 21.40 -27.05 -16.69
CA ARG A 608 22.60 -27.27 -17.49
C ARG A 608 23.71 -26.41 -16.90
N ASP A 609 24.72 -27.06 -16.35
CA ASP A 609 25.94 -26.43 -15.87
C ASP A 609 26.97 -26.19 -17.00
N GLU A 610 26.72 -26.75 -18.19
CA GLU A 610 27.47 -26.50 -19.42
C GLU A 610 27.18 -25.14 -20.08
N VAL A 611 26.23 -24.35 -19.55
CA VAL A 611 25.85 -23.02 -20.07
C VAL A 611 25.82 -21.97 -18.95
N ALA A 612 26.12 -20.73 -19.31
CA ALA A 612 25.98 -19.59 -18.42
C ALA A 612 24.53 -19.43 -18.00
N ASP A 613 24.31 -19.07 -16.74
CA ASP A 613 22.98 -18.83 -16.18
C ASP A 613 22.93 -17.43 -15.55
N ARG A 614 22.17 -16.53 -16.15
CA ARG A 614 22.03 -15.16 -15.64
C ARG A 614 21.34 -15.08 -14.29
N ALA A 615 20.47 -16.04 -13.96
CA ALA A 615 19.85 -16.10 -12.64
C ALA A 615 20.88 -16.31 -11.52
N LYS A 616 22.09 -16.78 -11.85
CA LYS A 616 23.21 -16.94 -10.91
C LYS A 616 24.19 -15.75 -10.90
N GLN A 617 23.90 -14.67 -11.63
CA GLN A 617 24.72 -13.45 -11.67
C GLN A 617 24.28 -12.46 -10.58
N PHE A 618 25.26 -11.88 -9.90
CA PHE A 618 25.04 -10.93 -8.81
C PHE A 618 26.03 -9.78 -8.88
N GLN A 619 25.54 -8.59 -8.52
CA GLN A 619 26.36 -7.41 -8.28
C GLN A 619 26.65 -7.29 -6.78
N PRO A 620 27.79 -6.70 -6.40
CA PRO A 620 28.11 -6.47 -4.99
C PRO A 620 27.46 -5.19 -4.45
N THR A 621 27.18 -5.18 -3.15
CA THR A 621 26.88 -3.94 -2.43
C THR A 621 28.14 -3.07 -2.34
N GLY A 622 27.98 -1.76 -2.08
CA GLY A 622 29.11 -0.88 -1.81
C GLY A 622 29.95 -1.34 -0.62
N TYR A 623 29.30 -1.91 0.39
CA TYR A 623 29.97 -2.54 1.52
C TYR A 623 30.80 -3.76 1.10
N ALA A 624 30.23 -4.71 0.36
CA ALA A 624 30.99 -5.89 -0.11
C ALA A 624 32.19 -5.50 -1.00
N LEU A 625 32.02 -4.51 -1.88
CA LEU A 625 33.12 -3.91 -2.64
C LEU A 625 34.23 -3.40 -1.73
N ARG A 626 33.86 -2.70 -0.66
CA ARG A 626 34.83 -2.17 0.28
C ARG A 626 35.56 -3.26 1.06
N ARG A 627 34.85 -4.33 1.40
CA ARG A 627 35.38 -5.49 2.14
C ARG A 627 36.36 -6.32 1.30
N GLY A 628 36.39 -6.07 -0.01
CA GLY A 628 37.40 -6.61 -0.92
C GLY A 628 36.89 -7.75 -1.79
N VAL A 629 35.59 -7.83 -2.01
CA VAL A 629 35.01 -8.77 -2.97
C VAL A 629 35.63 -8.56 -4.36
N TRP A 630 35.94 -9.63 -5.05
CA TRP A 630 36.38 -9.55 -6.42
C TRP A 630 35.19 -9.17 -7.32
N VAL A 631 35.41 -8.25 -8.25
CA VAL A 631 34.40 -7.81 -9.21
C VAL A 631 35.01 -7.80 -10.61
N GLU A 632 34.23 -8.26 -11.58
CA GLU A 632 34.61 -8.19 -12.99
C GLU A 632 34.71 -6.72 -13.42
N THR A 633 35.81 -6.36 -14.09
CA THR A 633 36.02 -4.98 -14.59
C THR A 633 35.23 -4.63 -15.86
N GLY A 634 34.33 -5.53 -16.29
CA GLY A 634 33.50 -5.36 -17.49
C GLY A 634 32.24 -4.53 -17.23
N GLU A 635 31.42 -4.34 -18.26
CA GLU A 635 30.22 -3.48 -18.22
C GLU A 635 29.16 -3.93 -17.21
N ARG A 636 29.17 -5.19 -16.77
CA ARG A 636 28.16 -5.76 -15.86
C ARG A 636 28.50 -5.64 -14.38
N GLY A 637 29.79 -5.59 -14.01
CA GLY A 637 30.23 -5.50 -12.62
C GLY A 637 29.82 -6.69 -11.74
N ASN A 638 29.79 -7.91 -12.32
CA ASN A 638 29.38 -9.12 -11.61
C ASN A 638 30.52 -9.67 -10.72
N VAL A 639 30.16 -10.44 -9.69
CA VAL A 639 31.10 -11.15 -8.81
C VAL A 639 31.08 -12.65 -9.05
N PHE A 640 32.17 -13.34 -8.68
CA PHE A 640 32.11 -14.79 -8.42
C PHE A 640 31.74 -15.03 -6.96
N TRP A 641 31.05 -16.13 -6.68
CA TRP A 641 30.55 -16.44 -5.34
C TRP A 641 30.62 -17.94 -5.02
N ILE A 642 30.78 -18.27 -3.74
CA ILE A 642 30.95 -19.67 -3.28
C ILE A 642 29.64 -20.32 -2.86
N THR A 643 29.58 -21.64 -3.00
CA THR A 643 28.48 -22.49 -2.51
C THR A 643 28.87 -23.16 -1.19
N ARG A 644 27.98 -24.00 -0.63
CA ARG A 644 28.35 -24.89 0.48
C ARG A 644 28.91 -26.26 0.08
N THR A 645 28.98 -26.56 -1.22
CA THR A 645 29.43 -27.88 -1.69
C THR A 645 30.95 -27.97 -1.74
N THR A 646 31.51 -29.06 -1.21
CA THR A 646 32.94 -29.35 -1.29
C THR A 646 33.36 -29.54 -2.75
N GLY A 647 34.52 -29.00 -3.12
CA GLY A 647 35.08 -29.13 -4.47
C GLY A 647 35.76 -30.48 -4.71
N TYR A 648 36.83 -30.47 -5.50
CA TYR A 648 37.63 -31.65 -5.83
C TYR A 648 38.32 -32.29 -4.60
N THR A 649 38.55 -31.51 -3.54
CA THR A 649 39.08 -31.97 -2.25
C THR A 649 38.38 -31.24 -1.11
N HIS A 650 38.50 -31.72 0.13
CA HIS A 650 38.01 -31.01 1.34
C HIS A 650 38.70 -29.67 1.62
N SER A 651 39.76 -29.35 0.88
CA SER A 651 40.40 -28.03 0.89
C SER A 651 39.89 -27.11 -0.23
N ASN A 652 38.90 -27.57 -1.01
CA ASN A 652 38.25 -26.82 -2.07
C ASN A 652 36.74 -26.65 -1.85
N VAL A 653 36.16 -25.56 -2.35
CA VAL A 653 34.72 -25.27 -2.33
C VAL A 653 34.26 -24.90 -3.74
N VAL A 654 33.09 -25.42 -4.16
CA VAL A 654 32.47 -25.12 -5.45
C VAL A 654 32.05 -23.65 -5.48
N TYR A 655 32.24 -22.99 -6.61
CA TYR A 655 31.88 -21.59 -6.82
C TYR A 655 31.19 -21.41 -8.17
N VAL A 656 30.48 -20.28 -8.30
CA VAL A 656 29.90 -19.77 -9.52
C VAL A 656 30.71 -18.55 -9.97
N ASP A 657 31.12 -18.49 -11.24
CA ASP A 657 31.84 -17.34 -11.79
C ASP A 657 30.92 -16.16 -12.12
N GLU A 658 31.50 -15.04 -12.54
CA GLU A 658 30.81 -13.79 -12.87
C GLU A 658 29.85 -13.92 -14.06
N SER A 659 30.03 -14.96 -14.89
CA SER A 659 29.17 -15.29 -16.02
C SER A 659 28.01 -16.20 -15.61
N GLY A 660 28.00 -16.75 -14.39
CA GLY A 660 26.99 -17.68 -13.90
C GLY A 660 27.33 -19.16 -14.16
N TYR A 661 28.56 -19.49 -14.56
CA TYR A 661 29.01 -20.88 -14.71
C TYR A 661 29.45 -21.46 -13.37
N MET A 662 29.13 -22.73 -13.12
CA MET A 662 29.63 -23.45 -11.94
C MET A 662 30.98 -24.11 -12.22
N TYR A 663 31.87 -24.03 -11.24
CA TYR A 663 33.17 -24.68 -11.25
C TYR A 663 33.24 -25.69 -10.12
N ASN A 664 32.79 -26.90 -10.42
CA ASN A 664 32.62 -28.00 -9.45
C ASN A 664 33.97 -28.52 -8.91
N ARG A 665 35.08 -28.23 -9.60
CA ARG A 665 36.43 -28.50 -9.08
C ARG A 665 36.74 -27.62 -7.85
N GLY A 666 36.15 -26.44 -7.81
CA GLY A 666 36.24 -25.49 -6.70
C GLY A 666 37.52 -24.68 -6.63
N ILE A 667 37.49 -23.67 -5.77
CA ILE A 667 38.63 -22.84 -5.33
C ILE A 667 39.05 -23.23 -3.92
N LEU A 668 40.18 -22.72 -3.43
CA LEU A 668 40.62 -22.98 -2.05
C LEU A 668 39.60 -22.41 -1.04
N VAL A 669 39.34 -23.16 0.03
CA VAL A 669 38.43 -22.74 1.12
C VAL A 669 38.86 -21.45 1.83
N THR A 670 40.11 -21.03 1.65
CA THR A 670 40.69 -19.80 2.21
C THR A 670 40.62 -18.58 1.29
N CYS A 671 39.95 -18.68 0.13
CA CYS A 671 39.76 -17.54 -0.78
C CYS A 671 38.98 -16.43 -0.06
N ARG A 672 39.55 -15.21 0.00
CA ARG A 672 39.03 -14.11 0.84
C ARG A 672 38.16 -13.12 0.08
N ASP A 673 38.30 -13.09 -1.23
CA ASP A 673 37.63 -12.20 -2.17
C ASP A 673 36.38 -12.83 -2.81
N ALA A 674 36.00 -14.03 -2.36
CA ALA A 674 34.76 -14.68 -2.75
C ALA A 674 33.54 -13.97 -2.16
N ALA A 675 32.56 -13.67 -3.00
CA ALA A 675 31.31 -13.10 -2.56
C ALA A 675 30.42 -14.11 -1.81
N ILE A 676 29.64 -13.61 -0.86
CA ILE A 676 28.66 -14.35 -0.09
C ILE A 676 27.26 -13.98 -0.57
N ILE A 677 26.52 -15.00 -1.05
CA ILE A 677 25.11 -14.91 -1.45
C ILE A 677 24.31 -15.80 -0.48
N PRO A 678 23.91 -15.27 0.70
CA PRO A 678 23.18 -16.07 1.67
C PRO A 678 21.78 -16.46 1.16
N ALA A 679 21.32 -17.59 1.64
CA ALA A 679 19.97 -18.09 1.50
C ALA A 679 19.38 -18.39 2.88
N LEU A 680 18.07 -18.26 3.01
CA LEU A 680 17.33 -18.57 4.23
C LEU A 680 15.90 -18.99 3.91
N VAL A 681 15.24 -19.65 4.85
CA VAL A 681 13.82 -19.96 4.76
C VAL A 681 13.07 -19.02 5.69
N LEU A 682 12.22 -18.18 5.12
CA LEU A 682 11.41 -17.21 5.83
C LEU A 682 10.03 -17.79 6.12
N ASP A 683 9.56 -17.62 7.35
CA ASP A 683 8.15 -17.81 7.68
C ASP A 683 7.32 -16.67 7.09
N LEU A 684 6.47 -16.94 6.09
CA LEU A 684 5.60 -15.91 5.51
C LEU A 684 4.44 -15.53 6.45
N ASN A 685 4.32 -16.18 7.60
CA ASN A 685 3.44 -15.76 8.70
C ASN A 685 4.09 -14.72 9.62
N SER A 686 5.39 -14.44 9.50
CA SER A 686 6.12 -13.60 10.46
C SER A 686 5.93 -12.09 10.31
N TYR A 687 5.39 -11.61 9.18
CA TYR A 687 5.18 -10.20 8.84
C TYR A 687 6.39 -9.27 8.89
N ALA A 688 7.57 -9.75 9.30
CA ALA A 688 8.81 -9.01 9.45
C ALA A 688 9.45 -8.56 8.13
N TYR A 689 8.78 -8.82 7.01
CA TYR A 689 9.24 -8.55 5.66
C TYR A 689 8.26 -7.66 4.87
N GLU A 690 8.76 -7.06 3.79
CA GLU A 690 7.99 -6.21 2.87
C GLU A 690 8.15 -6.67 1.41
N PHE A 691 7.07 -6.69 0.63
CA PHE A 691 7.17 -6.95 -0.81
C PHE A 691 7.87 -5.79 -1.52
N ALA A 692 8.88 -6.09 -2.32
CA ALA A 692 9.75 -5.12 -2.98
C ALA A 692 9.59 -5.09 -4.50
N GLY A 693 8.47 -5.63 -5.01
CA GLY A 693 8.20 -5.72 -6.45
C GLY A 693 8.73 -7.01 -7.08
N THR A 694 8.98 -6.96 -8.38
CA THR A 694 9.53 -8.10 -9.14
C THR A 694 10.76 -7.67 -9.93
N CYS A 695 11.70 -8.60 -10.14
CA CYS A 695 12.87 -8.38 -10.99
C CYS A 695 12.96 -9.47 -12.06
N ALA A 696 13.00 -9.04 -13.33
CA ALA A 696 13.27 -9.90 -14.46
C ALA A 696 14.77 -10.01 -14.72
N ILE A 697 15.25 -11.23 -14.92
CA ILE A 697 16.62 -11.57 -15.26
C ILE A 697 16.62 -12.12 -16.69
N GLY A 698 17.12 -11.30 -17.62
CA GLY A 698 17.11 -11.51 -19.08
C GLY A 698 17.81 -10.36 -19.83
N VAL A 699 17.68 -10.25 -21.15
CA VAL A 699 18.13 -9.07 -21.92
C VAL A 699 17.21 -7.90 -21.57
N PRO A 700 17.74 -6.70 -21.27
CA PRO A 700 16.91 -5.52 -20.97
C PRO A 700 15.97 -5.13 -22.11
#